data_AF-A0A2U1M8S7-F1
#
_entry.id   AF-A0A2U1M8S7-F1
#
_cell.length_a   1.000
_cell.length_b   1.000
_cell.length_c   1.000
_cell.angle_alpha   90.00
_cell.angle_beta   90.00
_cell.angle_gamma   90.00
#
_symmetry.space_group_name_H-M   'P 1'
#
loop_
_entity.id
_entity.type
_entity.pdbx_description
1 polymer ?
#
loop_
_entity_poly.entity_id
_entity_poly.type
_entity_poly.pdbx_seq_one_letter_code
_entity_poly.pdbx_strand_id
1 'polypeptide(L)'
;MDSKPLLHPAPDYFLLEAKWDTDDDAPGPRCGHTLTAVAQTKSHGPRLILFGGATAIEGGASAGIRLAGVTNSLHSYDVLTKKLTRMTPAGDPPSPRAAHAAAAVGTMVVFQGGIGPAGHSTDDLYVLDLTNDKYKWHRAELLFKDRVLDLVMVMSWVSQRYLVTFSGNDGKKVLSDVWALDTAQKPYVWLKLDTGGDKPSARMYATASARSDGMFLLCGGRDTSGVPLDDAYALLMHKNGQWEWTLAPGVSPSSRYQHAAVFVGARLHVTGGALRGGRVVDGEAAVAVLDTAAGVWLDRHGLVTSSHSSNEQTEDPSLELMRRCRHATSSVGSCVYVYGGLRGDILLDDFVAAENSPFHSDANNTSEKGSNMTTPRTHSLCLFDPISNDDGSESPLSTGTSVEKEVDAAHCVWQAAQSQIATPNEMMGPNVNSHAAGTTSEGTDTPRDVQLHPRAVVIAREAMGNLGGLVRQLSLDHFENESRRMMPFSNDMSSCPAKRYMRQKSPQGLHKKVLATLLKPRNWIPPADRRFFLDAYEVGELCYAAEQIFISETTVLQLKAPIKVFGDLHGQFTDLMRLFDEYGFPSSAGDITYIDYLFLGDYVDRGQHSLETITLLLALKINYPENIHLIRGNHEAADVNALFGFRLECIERMGENDGIWAWQRFNQLFNHLPLAALIEQKIICMHGGIGRSIHSVEQIEKIERPINMDAGSVVLMDLLWSDPTENDSVEGLRPNARGPGLVTFGPDRVTDFCKRNKLQLIIRAHECVMDGFERFAQGQLITLFSATNYCGTANNAGAILVIGRGLVVVPKLIHPLPPPLEPETSPEYVEERHWMQELNNQRPPTPMRGRPQPDHDRSSLAYI
;
A
#
# COMPACT_ATOMS: atom_id res chain seq x y z
N MET A 1 -30.19 5.53 -14.92
CA MET A 1 -29.64 6.88 -14.70
C MET A 1 -28.19 6.65 -14.36
N ASP A 2 -27.32 6.89 -15.34
CA ASP A 2 -25.93 6.48 -15.35
C ASP A 2 -25.13 7.30 -14.34
N SER A 3 -24.67 6.67 -13.26
CA SER A 3 -23.73 7.31 -12.33
C SER A 3 -22.30 7.08 -12.82
N LYS A 4 -21.73 8.09 -13.49
CA LYS A 4 -20.30 8.17 -13.83
C LYS A 4 -19.43 7.94 -12.57
N PRO A 5 -18.19 7.41 -12.71
CA PRO A 5 -17.24 7.37 -11.60
C PRO A 5 -17.15 8.75 -10.96
N LEU A 6 -17.19 8.79 -9.62
CA LEU A 6 -17.16 10.04 -8.86
C LEU A 6 -15.73 10.61 -8.93
N LEU A 7 -15.42 11.29 -10.04
CA LEU A 7 -14.20 12.06 -10.19
C LEU A 7 -14.32 13.28 -9.29
N HIS A 8 -13.51 13.33 -8.24
CA HIS A 8 -13.48 14.49 -7.35
C HIS A 8 -12.73 15.64 -8.06
N PRO A 9 -13.31 16.84 -8.16
CA PRO A 9 -12.60 17.98 -8.76
C PRO A 9 -11.36 18.37 -7.94
N ALA A 10 -10.59 19.32 -8.47
CA ALA A 10 -9.51 19.97 -7.74
C ALA A 10 -10.06 20.71 -6.50
N PRO A 11 -9.37 20.68 -5.34
CA PRO A 11 -9.89 21.26 -4.12
C PRO A 11 -9.82 22.79 -4.11
N ASP A 12 -10.61 23.39 -3.22
CA ASP A 12 -10.54 24.81 -2.92
C ASP A 12 -9.42 25.12 -1.93
N TYR A 13 -8.78 26.27 -2.14
CA TYR A 13 -7.70 26.77 -1.32
C TYR A 13 -8.21 27.92 -0.44
N PHE A 14 -7.79 27.93 0.82
CA PHE A 14 -8.17 28.93 1.80
C PHE A 14 -6.95 29.41 2.61
N LEU A 15 -7.03 30.65 3.11
CA LEU A 15 -5.99 31.21 3.97
C LEU A 15 -5.92 30.47 5.31
N LEU A 16 -4.71 30.10 5.70
CA LEU A 16 -4.43 29.40 6.94
C LEU A 16 -3.89 30.38 7.99
N GLU A 17 -4.58 30.48 9.13
CA GLU A 17 -4.07 31.24 10.26
C GLU A 17 -2.93 30.50 10.94
N ALA A 18 -1.73 31.08 10.92
CA ALA A 18 -0.56 30.63 11.66
C ALA A 18 -0.30 31.54 12.86
N LYS A 19 0.11 30.94 13.98
CA LYS A 19 0.48 31.66 15.21
C LYS A 19 1.98 31.68 15.37
N TRP A 20 2.52 32.77 15.89
CA TRP A 20 3.94 32.87 16.24
C TRP A 20 4.13 33.77 17.46
N ASP A 21 5.25 33.59 18.17
CA ASP A 21 5.50 34.29 19.42
C ASP A 21 6.26 35.61 19.20
N THR A 22 7.15 35.64 18.19
CA THR A 22 7.97 36.79 17.86
C THR A 22 7.92 37.11 16.37
N ASP A 23 8.14 38.35 15.96
CA ASP A 23 8.14 38.73 14.54
C ASP A 23 9.22 37.97 13.73
N ASP A 24 10.31 37.55 14.37
CA ASP A 24 11.37 36.73 13.77
C ASP A 24 10.89 35.30 13.44
N ASP A 25 9.87 34.78 14.13
CA ASP A 25 9.31 33.45 13.87
C ASP A 25 8.54 33.40 12.54
N ALA A 26 7.99 34.54 12.12
CA ALA A 26 7.30 34.67 10.84
C ALA A 26 8.31 34.66 9.68
N PRO A 27 8.12 33.84 8.64
CA PRO A 27 9.02 33.85 7.49
C PRO A 27 8.93 35.14 6.66
N GLY A 28 7.82 35.86 6.69
CA GLY A 28 7.62 37.06 5.88
C GLY A 28 7.65 36.78 4.36
N PRO A 29 7.55 37.83 3.53
CA PRO A 29 7.33 37.70 2.09
C PRO A 29 8.53 37.11 1.38
N ARG A 30 8.32 36.04 0.61
CA ARG A 30 9.42 35.35 -0.09
C ARG A 30 8.98 34.47 -1.25
N CYS A 31 9.89 34.22 -2.19
CA CYS A 31 9.71 33.24 -3.26
C CYS A 31 11.00 32.43 -3.52
N GLY A 32 10.89 31.32 -4.25
CA GLY A 32 12.03 30.44 -4.55
C GLY A 32 12.63 29.79 -3.30
N HIS A 33 11.85 29.67 -2.23
CA HIS A 33 12.19 28.90 -1.04
C HIS A 33 11.69 27.46 -1.20
N THR A 34 12.04 26.57 -0.27
CA THR A 34 11.47 25.21 -0.20
C THR A 34 10.56 25.08 1.01
N LEU A 35 9.53 24.25 0.89
CA LEU A 35 8.64 23.82 1.97
C LEU A 35 8.62 22.30 1.96
N THR A 36 9.11 21.67 3.02
CA THR A 36 9.29 20.20 3.06
C THR A 36 8.58 19.62 4.27
N ALA A 37 7.67 18.67 4.05
CA ALA A 37 7.02 17.94 5.13
C ALA A 37 7.99 16.93 5.76
N VAL A 38 8.01 16.92 7.09
CA VAL A 38 8.75 15.97 7.90
C VAL A 38 7.76 15.24 8.79
N ALA A 39 7.88 13.91 8.84
CA ALA A 39 7.02 13.06 9.62
C ALA A 39 7.09 13.39 11.13
N GLN A 40 6.04 13.00 11.85
CA GLN A 40 5.97 13.12 13.30
C GLN A 40 7.17 12.42 13.97
N THR A 41 7.75 13.08 14.97
CA THR A 41 8.77 12.49 15.85
C THR A 41 8.15 12.15 17.21
N LYS A 42 8.93 11.55 18.12
CA LYS A 42 8.46 11.24 19.48
C LYS A 42 8.03 12.49 20.27
N SER A 43 8.64 13.63 19.97
CA SER A 43 8.52 14.89 20.70
C SER A 43 7.70 15.96 19.97
N HIS A 44 7.58 15.87 18.66
CA HIS A 44 6.92 16.88 17.83
C HIS A 44 5.97 16.25 16.82
N GLY A 45 4.86 16.93 16.54
CA GLY A 45 3.92 16.55 15.48
C GLY A 45 4.54 16.59 14.08
N PRO A 46 3.76 16.27 13.03
CA PRO A 46 4.20 16.50 11.65
C PRO A 46 4.46 17.99 11.43
N ARG A 47 5.55 18.31 10.73
CA ARG A 47 6.05 19.68 10.56
C ARG A 47 6.33 19.99 9.11
N LEU A 48 6.16 21.25 8.74
CA LEU A 48 6.61 21.80 7.47
C LEU A 48 7.85 22.66 7.70
N ILE A 49 8.94 22.30 7.04
CA ILE A 49 10.21 22.98 7.15
C ILE A 49 10.36 23.93 5.96
N LEU A 50 10.40 25.22 6.27
CA LEU A 50 10.61 26.28 5.30
C LEU A 50 12.07 26.76 5.37
N PHE A 51 12.75 26.79 4.23
CA PHE A 51 14.16 27.22 4.15
C PHE A 51 14.43 28.13 2.97
N GLY A 52 15.22 29.18 3.24
CA GLY A 52 15.79 30.08 2.24
C GLY A 52 14.76 30.91 1.46
N GLY A 53 15.10 31.21 0.21
CA GLY A 53 14.31 32.05 -0.70
C GLY A 53 14.82 33.47 -0.84
N ALA A 54 14.16 34.24 -1.70
CA ALA A 54 14.41 35.65 -1.93
C ALA A 54 13.29 36.49 -1.31
N THR A 55 13.65 37.46 -0.48
CA THR A 55 12.71 38.34 0.26
C THR A 55 12.53 39.71 -0.37
N ALA A 56 13.21 39.98 -1.48
CA ALA A 56 13.04 41.21 -2.26
C ALA A 56 13.15 40.94 -3.78
N ILE A 57 12.68 41.89 -4.58
CA ILE A 57 12.78 41.89 -6.03
C ILE A 57 13.47 43.18 -6.48
N GLU A 58 14.39 43.08 -7.44
CA GLU A 58 15.03 44.20 -8.10
C GLU A 58 14.71 44.22 -9.62
N GLY A 59 14.51 45.42 -10.17
CA GLY A 59 14.25 45.64 -11.61
C GLY A 59 12.77 45.89 -11.94
N GLY A 60 12.50 46.94 -12.73
CA GLY A 60 11.15 47.31 -13.17
C GLY A 60 10.60 46.45 -14.31
N ALA A 61 9.30 46.60 -14.60
CA ALA A 61 8.50 45.78 -15.53
C ALA A 61 9.09 45.55 -16.95
N SER A 62 10.09 46.34 -17.37
CA SER A 62 10.75 46.23 -18.69
C SER A 62 12.08 45.46 -18.71
N ALA A 63 12.71 45.16 -17.57
CA ALA A 63 14.06 44.58 -17.49
C ALA A 63 14.15 43.15 -16.93
N GLY A 64 13.01 42.55 -16.57
CA GLY A 64 12.91 41.22 -15.95
C GLY A 64 13.18 41.24 -14.44
N ILE A 65 12.35 40.52 -13.69
CA ILE A 65 12.41 40.39 -12.22
C ILE A 65 13.71 39.70 -11.80
N ARG A 66 14.58 40.42 -11.09
CA ARG A 66 15.77 39.84 -10.42
C ARG A 66 15.48 39.61 -8.95
N LEU A 67 15.85 38.45 -8.44
CA LEU A 67 15.65 38.11 -7.04
C LEU A 67 16.73 38.80 -6.18
N ALA A 68 16.32 39.40 -5.07
CA ALA A 68 17.18 40.07 -4.10
C ALA A 68 16.80 39.64 -2.66
N GLY A 69 17.60 40.05 -1.66
CA GLY A 69 17.33 39.67 -0.26
C GLY A 69 17.37 38.15 -0.05
N VAL A 70 18.29 37.45 -0.69
CA VAL A 70 18.40 35.99 -0.57
C VAL A 70 18.79 35.62 0.87
N THR A 71 18.08 34.68 1.49
CA THR A 71 18.25 34.30 2.90
C THR A 71 18.58 32.81 3.06
N ASN A 72 19.09 32.43 4.24
CA ASN A 72 19.18 31.04 4.73
C ASN A 72 18.37 30.86 6.03
N SER A 73 17.37 31.71 6.26
CA SER A 73 16.48 31.54 7.41
C SER A 73 15.73 30.22 7.33
N LEU A 74 15.54 29.60 8.49
CA LEU A 74 14.91 28.30 8.67
C LEU A 74 13.73 28.47 9.61
N HIS A 75 12.54 28.06 9.16
CA HIS A 75 11.31 28.14 9.93
C HIS A 75 10.64 26.76 9.94
N SER A 76 9.96 26.45 11.03
CA SER A 76 9.15 25.24 11.18
C SER A 76 7.72 25.65 11.47
N TYR A 77 6.78 25.06 10.72
CA TYR A 77 5.37 25.11 11.03
C TYR A 77 4.94 23.75 11.61
N ASP A 78 4.47 23.73 12.85
CA ASP A 78 3.87 22.55 13.45
C ASP A 78 2.38 22.49 13.08
N VAL A 79 2.00 21.42 12.38
CA VAL A 79 0.67 21.30 11.77
C VAL A 79 -0.44 21.15 12.81
N LEU A 80 -0.15 20.51 13.95
CA LEU A 80 -1.14 20.25 14.99
C LEU A 80 -1.40 21.51 15.83
N THR A 81 -0.35 22.21 16.20
CA THR A 81 -0.42 23.42 17.04
C THR A 81 -0.66 24.69 16.22
N LYS A 82 -0.51 24.61 14.89
CA LYS A 82 -0.55 25.73 13.93
C LYS A 82 0.46 26.82 14.25
N LYS A 83 1.60 26.45 14.83
CA LYS A 83 2.63 27.39 15.30
C LYS A 83 3.79 27.45 14.32
N LEU A 84 4.16 28.67 13.92
CA LEU A 84 5.40 29.01 13.24
C LEU A 84 6.49 29.30 14.27
N THR A 85 7.70 28.80 14.02
CA THR A 85 8.86 29.04 14.89
C THR A 85 10.11 29.13 14.04
N ARG A 86 10.93 30.14 14.29
CA ARG A 86 12.26 30.24 13.68
C ARG A 86 13.21 29.27 14.36
N MET A 87 13.92 28.49 13.56
CA MET A 87 14.83 27.47 14.06
C MET A 87 16.29 27.92 13.93
N THR A 88 17.09 27.57 14.93
CA THR A 88 18.54 27.79 14.97
C THR A 88 19.28 26.49 15.29
N PRO A 89 19.30 25.50 14.37
CA PRO A 89 20.02 24.25 14.56
C PRO A 89 21.53 24.48 14.78
N ALA A 90 22.17 23.59 15.53
CA ALA A 90 23.61 23.64 15.74
C ALA A 90 24.39 23.22 14.48
N GLY A 91 25.59 23.77 14.28
CA GLY A 91 26.42 23.53 13.09
C GLY A 91 26.24 24.60 12.02
N ASP A 92 27.01 24.50 10.93
CA ASP A 92 27.04 25.51 9.89
C ASP A 92 25.87 25.31 8.89
N PRO A 93 24.94 26.28 8.78
CA PRO A 93 23.85 26.20 7.81
C PRO A 93 24.38 26.37 6.38
N PRO A 94 23.57 25.99 5.37
CA PRO A 94 23.85 26.35 3.99
C PRO A 94 23.93 27.88 3.83
N SER A 95 24.71 28.33 2.85
CA SER A 95 24.73 29.76 2.47
C SER A 95 23.33 30.24 2.05
N PRO A 96 23.02 31.54 2.20
CA PRO A 96 21.79 32.13 1.68
C PRO A 96 21.54 31.75 0.22
N ARG A 97 20.37 31.18 -0.06
CA ARG A 97 20.03 30.65 -1.38
C ARG A 97 18.53 30.67 -1.68
N ALA A 98 18.21 30.88 -2.96
CA ALA A 98 16.88 30.72 -3.54
C ALA A 98 16.94 29.76 -4.74
N ALA A 99 15.78 29.29 -5.21
CA ALA A 99 15.65 28.33 -6.31
C ALA A 99 16.52 27.07 -6.11
N HIS A 100 16.58 26.59 -4.88
CA HIS A 100 17.23 25.33 -4.50
C HIS A 100 16.18 24.22 -4.36
N ALA A 101 16.65 22.98 -4.30
CA ALA A 101 15.78 21.83 -4.07
C ALA A 101 15.95 21.31 -2.63
N ALA A 102 14.86 20.76 -2.09
CA ALA A 102 14.85 20.09 -0.80
C ALA A 102 13.98 18.83 -0.86
N ALA A 103 14.35 17.81 -0.10
CA ALA A 103 13.57 16.59 0.04
C ALA A 103 13.73 16.00 1.44
N ALA A 104 12.65 15.43 1.97
CA ALA A 104 12.69 14.69 3.23
C ALA A 104 13.28 13.29 3.00
N VAL A 105 14.18 12.87 3.89
CA VAL A 105 14.73 11.51 3.97
C VAL A 105 14.49 11.04 5.40
N GLY A 106 13.39 10.31 5.62
CA GLY A 106 12.91 10.00 6.96
C GLY A 106 12.58 11.27 7.77
N THR A 107 13.27 11.45 8.90
CA THR A 107 13.16 12.63 9.78
C THR A 107 14.19 13.73 9.46
N MET A 108 14.94 13.60 8.37
CA MET A 108 15.95 14.58 7.95
C MET A 108 15.48 15.33 6.70
N VAL A 109 15.99 16.54 6.49
CA VAL A 109 15.76 17.30 5.26
C VAL A 109 17.09 17.51 4.55
N VAL A 110 17.16 17.12 3.29
CA VAL A 110 18.34 17.28 2.44
C VAL A 110 18.11 18.49 1.53
N PHE A 111 19.10 19.37 1.43
CA PHE A 111 19.10 20.57 0.61
C PHE A 111 20.25 20.53 -0.39
N GLN A 112 19.96 20.88 -1.63
CA GLN A 112 20.96 20.93 -2.69
C GLN A 112 20.68 22.07 -3.66
N GLY A 113 21.75 22.66 -4.18
CA GLY A 113 21.65 23.63 -5.27
C GLY A 113 21.25 25.02 -4.79
N GLY A 114 20.87 25.85 -5.75
CA GLY A 114 20.37 27.20 -5.52
C GLY A 114 21.29 28.31 -6.00
N ILE A 115 20.78 29.52 -5.89
CA ILE A 115 21.45 30.75 -6.29
C ILE A 115 21.48 31.68 -5.09
N GLY A 116 22.68 32.12 -4.72
CA GLY A 116 22.92 33.06 -3.64
C GLY A 116 23.78 34.25 -4.06
N PRO A 117 24.11 35.16 -3.13
CA PRO A 117 24.96 36.33 -3.40
C PRO A 117 26.35 35.97 -3.93
N ALA A 118 26.87 34.80 -3.54
CA ALA A 118 28.17 34.28 -3.99
C ALA A 118 28.10 33.57 -5.36
N GLY A 119 26.94 33.58 -6.03
CA GLY A 119 26.70 32.86 -7.27
C GLY A 119 25.96 31.54 -7.07
N HIS A 120 26.17 30.60 -7.99
CA HIS A 120 25.52 29.30 -7.95
C HIS A 120 26.14 28.42 -6.86
N SER A 121 25.29 27.82 -6.03
CA SER A 121 25.70 26.78 -5.09
C SER A 121 25.62 25.44 -5.80
N THR A 122 26.70 25.06 -6.48
CA THR A 122 26.83 23.76 -7.13
C THR A 122 27.76 22.88 -6.30
N ASP A 123 27.45 21.58 -6.21
CA ASP A 123 28.22 20.58 -5.46
C ASP A 123 28.17 20.64 -3.92
N ASP A 124 27.11 21.21 -3.32
CA ASP A 124 26.86 21.10 -1.88
C ASP A 124 25.58 20.33 -1.53
N LEU A 125 25.71 19.36 -0.61
CA LEU A 125 24.60 18.59 -0.07
C LEU A 125 24.56 18.81 1.45
N TYR A 126 23.57 19.55 1.91
CA TYR A 126 23.36 19.84 3.32
C TYR A 126 22.21 19.00 3.86
N VAL A 127 22.38 18.49 5.07
CA VAL A 127 21.38 17.68 5.76
C VAL A 127 21.03 18.38 7.07
N LEU A 128 19.75 18.68 7.24
CA LEU A 128 19.18 19.10 8.51
C LEU A 128 18.65 17.86 9.22
N ASP A 129 19.30 17.48 10.31
CA ASP A 129 18.87 16.37 11.17
C ASP A 129 17.86 16.87 12.21
N LEU A 130 16.61 16.40 12.10
CA LEU A 130 15.51 16.68 13.03
C LEU A 130 15.10 15.45 13.85
N THR A 131 15.91 14.40 13.85
CA THR A 131 15.61 13.12 14.51
C THR A 131 15.51 13.26 16.03
N ASN A 132 16.28 14.19 16.60
CA ASN A 132 16.31 14.50 18.03
C ASN A 132 15.96 15.98 18.27
N ASP A 133 15.61 16.34 19.50
CA ASP A 133 15.26 17.72 19.88
C ASP A 133 16.42 18.73 19.77
N LYS A 134 17.65 18.21 19.60
CA LYS A 134 18.84 19.02 19.29
C LYS A 134 19.10 18.95 17.79
N TYR A 135 18.43 19.83 17.04
CA TYR A 135 18.57 19.90 15.59
C TYR A 135 19.98 20.27 15.18
N LYS A 136 20.47 19.66 14.10
CA LYS A 136 21.84 19.86 13.61
C LYS A 136 21.92 19.99 12.11
N TRP A 137 22.84 20.82 11.65
CA TRP A 137 23.31 20.86 10.28
C TRP A 137 24.49 19.91 10.10
N HIS A 138 24.44 19.15 9.00
CA HIS A 138 25.53 18.32 8.52
C HIS A 138 25.80 18.65 7.05
N ARG A 139 27.07 18.74 6.67
CA ARG A 139 27.46 18.72 5.26
C ARG A 139 27.80 17.29 4.89
N ALA A 140 27.11 16.73 3.91
CA ALA A 140 27.41 15.39 3.42
C ALA A 140 28.66 15.45 2.54
N GLU A 141 29.65 14.60 2.85
CA GLU A 141 30.84 14.41 2.01
C GLU A 141 30.45 13.52 0.83
N LEU A 142 30.51 14.09 -0.37
CA LEU A 142 30.25 13.39 -1.63
C LEU A 142 31.57 12.92 -2.24
N LEU A 143 31.63 11.66 -2.65
CA LEU A 143 32.79 11.10 -3.34
C LEU A 143 32.53 11.17 -4.85
N PHE A 144 33.17 12.12 -5.54
CA PHE A 144 32.92 12.39 -6.95
C PHE A 144 33.76 11.47 -7.85
N LYS A 145 33.13 10.83 -8.84
CA LYS A 145 33.83 10.09 -9.90
C LYS A 145 33.96 10.90 -11.21
N ASP A 146 33.04 11.83 -11.45
CA ASP A 146 33.06 12.81 -12.54
C ASP A 146 32.41 14.12 -12.05
N ARG A 147 32.89 15.29 -12.50
CA ARG A 147 32.34 16.59 -12.07
C ARG A 147 30.97 16.83 -12.71
N VAL A 148 30.14 17.55 -11.94
CA VAL A 148 28.99 18.39 -12.33
C VAL A 148 27.61 17.79 -12.04
N LEU A 149 27.06 18.11 -10.86
CA LEU A 149 25.63 18.31 -10.64
C LEU A 149 25.37 19.82 -10.54
N ASP A 150 25.52 20.53 -11.66
CA ASP A 150 25.24 21.95 -11.71
C ASP A 150 23.71 22.14 -11.80
N LEU A 151 23.14 22.70 -10.73
CA LEU A 151 21.74 23.08 -10.52
C LEU A 151 20.71 21.93 -10.62
N VAL A 152 20.56 21.23 -9.49
CA VAL A 152 19.38 20.43 -9.19
C VAL A 152 18.15 21.34 -9.18
N MET A 153 17.21 21.05 -10.07
CA MET A 153 15.98 21.82 -10.22
C MET A 153 14.85 21.26 -9.38
N VAL A 154 14.78 19.95 -9.29
CA VAL A 154 13.82 19.20 -8.49
C VAL A 154 14.52 18.02 -7.84
N MET A 155 14.11 17.70 -6.63
CA MET A 155 14.66 16.61 -5.83
C MET A 155 13.52 15.96 -5.05
N SER A 156 13.46 14.64 -5.05
CA SER A 156 12.51 13.90 -4.23
C SER A 156 13.09 12.58 -3.76
N TRP A 157 12.58 12.09 -2.63
CA TRP A 157 13.00 10.81 -2.08
C TRP A 157 12.08 9.70 -2.58
N VAL A 158 12.65 8.82 -3.38
CA VAL A 158 11.95 7.79 -4.16
C VAL A 158 12.24 6.43 -3.55
N SER A 159 11.19 5.62 -3.42
CA SER A 159 11.27 4.24 -2.89
C SER A 159 11.96 4.14 -1.53
N GLN A 160 11.87 5.20 -0.71
CA GLN A 160 12.52 5.30 0.60
C GLN A 160 14.03 4.99 0.59
N ARG A 161 14.72 5.22 -0.54
CA ARG A 161 16.13 4.86 -0.69
C ARG A 161 16.91 5.79 -1.59
N TYR A 162 16.32 6.21 -2.70
CA TYR A 162 17.02 7.00 -3.69
C TYR A 162 16.59 8.46 -3.59
N LEU A 163 17.55 9.35 -3.39
CA LEU A 163 17.32 10.76 -3.63
C LEU A 163 17.48 10.98 -5.13
N VAL A 164 16.36 11.19 -5.83
CA VAL A 164 16.33 11.34 -7.29
C VAL A 164 16.21 12.80 -7.65
N THR A 165 17.01 13.23 -8.63
CA THR A 165 17.02 14.59 -9.15
C THR A 165 16.89 14.59 -10.66
N PHE A 166 16.12 15.55 -11.17
CA PHE A 166 16.09 15.88 -12.59
C PHE A 166 16.87 17.19 -12.78
N SER A 167 17.93 17.13 -13.57
CA SER A 167 18.78 18.28 -13.86
C SER A 167 18.07 19.23 -14.82
N GLY A 168 18.00 20.50 -14.44
CA GLY A 168 17.27 21.50 -15.21
C GLY A 168 18.15 22.36 -16.10
N ASN A 169 19.18 22.98 -15.52
CA ASN A 169 20.07 23.87 -16.25
C ASN A 169 21.37 24.06 -15.49
N ASP A 170 22.51 23.72 -16.08
CA ASP A 170 23.85 23.84 -15.46
C ASP A 170 24.42 25.27 -15.41
N GLY A 171 23.59 26.28 -15.68
CA GLY A 171 23.99 27.68 -15.83
C GLY A 171 24.51 28.03 -17.23
N LYS A 172 24.73 27.05 -18.10
CA LYS A 172 25.18 27.22 -19.50
C LYS A 172 24.19 26.63 -20.50
N LYS A 173 23.56 25.50 -20.17
CA LYS A 173 22.68 24.70 -21.02
C LYS A 173 21.55 24.11 -20.19
N VAL A 174 20.39 24.02 -20.83
CA VAL A 174 19.25 23.27 -20.30
C VAL A 174 19.52 21.78 -20.46
N LEU A 175 19.27 21.00 -19.42
CA LEU A 175 19.56 19.58 -19.35
C LEU A 175 18.26 18.76 -19.18
N SER A 176 18.39 17.45 -19.39
CA SER A 176 17.36 16.44 -19.13
C SER A 176 17.93 15.22 -18.40
N ASP A 177 19.11 15.37 -17.78
CA ASP A 177 19.75 14.25 -17.09
C ASP A 177 19.03 13.95 -15.79
N VAL A 178 18.99 12.68 -15.43
CA VAL A 178 18.46 12.21 -14.16
C VAL A 178 19.59 11.61 -13.35
N TRP A 179 19.63 11.93 -12.06
CA TRP A 179 20.63 11.41 -11.14
C TRP A 179 19.96 10.83 -9.91
N ALA A 180 20.52 9.73 -9.39
CA ALA A 180 20.12 9.15 -8.12
C ALA A 180 21.29 9.08 -7.15
N LEU A 181 21.03 9.35 -5.88
CA LEU A 181 21.93 9.10 -4.77
C LEU A 181 21.29 8.04 -3.87
N ASP A 182 21.98 6.91 -3.68
CA ASP A 182 21.55 5.89 -2.72
C ASP A 182 21.82 6.39 -1.29
N THR A 183 20.76 6.68 -0.53
CA THR A 183 20.88 7.20 0.84
C THR A 183 21.23 6.10 1.85
N ALA A 184 21.18 4.83 1.46
CA ALA A 184 21.48 3.69 2.33
C ALA A 184 22.95 3.23 2.25
N GLN A 185 23.72 3.70 1.25
CA GLN A 185 25.09 3.25 1.01
C GLN A 185 26.11 4.38 1.14
N LYS A 186 27.22 4.10 1.84
CA LYS A 186 28.40 4.98 1.91
C LYS A 186 29.58 4.34 1.15
N PRO A 187 30.43 5.14 0.47
CA PRO A 187 30.36 6.59 0.34
C PRO A 187 29.15 7.04 -0.49
N TYR A 188 28.64 8.24 -0.20
CA TYR A 188 27.52 8.81 -0.96
C TYR A 188 28.03 9.27 -2.34
N VAL A 189 27.52 8.63 -3.39
CA VAL A 189 27.91 8.89 -4.78
C VAL A 189 26.67 9.10 -5.63
N TRP A 190 26.64 10.22 -6.34
CA TRP A 190 25.61 10.47 -7.35
C TRP A 190 25.86 9.61 -8.58
N LEU A 191 24.83 8.90 -9.02
CA LEU A 191 24.85 8.06 -10.20
C LEU A 191 23.94 8.69 -11.26
N LYS A 192 24.51 8.98 -12.43
CA LYS A 192 23.71 9.36 -13.60
C LYS A 192 22.92 8.14 -14.03
N LEU A 193 21.59 8.28 -14.11
CA LEU A 193 20.72 7.19 -14.52
C LEU A 193 20.69 7.12 -16.05
N ASP A 194 20.99 5.95 -16.59
CA ASP A 194 20.62 5.62 -17.97
C ASP A 194 19.17 5.16 -17.96
N THR A 195 18.30 5.97 -18.57
CA THR A 195 16.85 5.78 -18.52
C THR A 195 16.34 5.21 -19.85
N GLY A 196 15.27 4.41 -19.81
CA GLY A 196 14.49 3.98 -20.98
C GLY A 196 13.24 4.83 -21.22
N GLY A 197 12.44 4.44 -22.21
CA GLY A 197 11.07 4.94 -22.41
C GLY A 197 10.92 6.36 -22.97
N ASP A 198 9.79 7.00 -22.67
CA ASP A 198 9.37 8.31 -23.17
C ASP A 198 10.09 9.44 -22.44
N LYS A 199 11.37 9.64 -22.76
CA LYS A 199 12.21 10.61 -22.04
C LYS A 199 11.66 12.04 -22.16
N PRO A 200 11.54 12.79 -21.03
CA PRO A 200 11.20 14.19 -21.08
C PRO A 200 12.29 15.00 -21.79
N SER A 201 11.86 16.01 -22.56
CA SER A 201 12.78 16.97 -23.17
C SER A 201 13.55 17.79 -22.11
N ALA A 202 14.69 18.35 -22.51
CA ALA A 202 15.46 19.28 -21.68
C ALA A 202 14.62 20.50 -21.30
N ARG A 203 14.51 20.78 -19.99
CA ARG A 203 13.58 21.78 -19.46
C ARG A 203 14.04 22.44 -18.16
N MET A 204 13.58 23.66 -17.95
CA MET A 204 13.77 24.45 -16.73
C MET A 204 12.46 24.74 -16.00
N TYR A 205 12.56 24.99 -14.70
CA TYR A 205 11.45 25.29 -13.79
C TYR A 205 10.26 24.32 -13.86
N ALA A 206 10.52 23.05 -14.16
CA ALA A 206 9.57 21.97 -13.93
C ALA A 206 9.49 21.66 -12.43
N THR A 207 8.44 20.97 -12.01
CA THR A 207 8.36 20.44 -10.65
C THR A 207 8.23 18.94 -10.64
N ALA A 208 8.62 18.32 -9.54
CA ALA A 208 8.44 16.90 -9.37
C ALA A 208 8.10 16.55 -7.93
N SER A 209 7.35 15.46 -7.77
CA SER A 209 7.02 14.88 -6.48
C SER A 209 7.12 13.36 -6.58
N ALA A 210 7.52 12.70 -5.50
CA ALA A 210 7.52 11.26 -5.40
C ALA A 210 6.25 10.78 -4.69
N ARG A 211 5.64 9.73 -5.21
CA ARG A 211 4.56 8.99 -4.55
C ARG A 211 5.18 7.90 -3.65
N SER A 212 4.42 7.47 -2.65
CA SER A 212 4.85 6.50 -1.63
C SER A 212 5.32 5.16 -2.21
N ASP A 213 4.85 4.78 -3.39
CA ASP A 213 5.21 3.55 -4.11
C ASP A 213 6.51 3.66 -4.92
N GLY A 214 7.18 4.81 -4.90
CA GLY A 214 8.43 5.02 -5.63
C GLY A 214 8.27 5.54 -7.06
N MET A 215 7.09 6.03 -7.44
CA MET A 215 6.93 6.79 -8.67
C MET A 215 7.42 8.22 -8.50
N PHE A 216 8.37 8.66 -9.34
CA PHE A 216 8.79 10.07 -9.42
C PHE A 216 8.09 10.74 -10.60
N LEU A 217 7.22 11.72 -10.35
CA LEU A 217 6.46 12.35 -11.43
C LEU A 217 6.95 13.78 -11.66
N LEU A 218 7.48 14.03 -12.87
CA LEU A 218 7.94 15.33 -13.36
C LEU A 218 6.83 16.00 -14.17
N CYS A 219 6.50 17.25 -13.89
CA CYS A 219 5.41 17.97 -14.54
C CYS A 219 5.85 19.35 -15.06
N GLY A 220 5.42 19.66 -16.29
CA GLY A 220 5.56 20.97 -16.95
C GLY A 220 7.00 21.44 -17.07
N GLY A 221 7.19 22.74 -16.82
CA GLY A 221 8.46 23.45 -17.02
C GLY A 221 8.45 24.24 -18.32
N ARG A 222 9.63 24.68 -18.76
CA ARG A 222 9.81 25.36 -20.04
C ARG A 222 11.03 24.82 -20.77
N ASP A 223 10.95 24.73 -22.09
CA ASP A 223 12.05 24.27 -22.92
C ASP A 223 13.15 25.34 -23.07
N THR A 224 14.16 25.03 -23.90
CA THR A 224 15.25 25.94 -24.26
C THR A 224 14.80 27.20 -25.00
N SER A 225 13.64 27.16 -25.67
CA SER A 225 13.05 28.31 -26.37
C SER A 225 12.18 29.19 -25.46
N GLY A 226 12.03 28.80 -24.19
CA GLY A 226 11.20 29.49 -23.20
C GLY A 226 9.71 29.23 -23.36
N VAL A 227 9.32 28.21 -24.14
CA VAL A 227 7.94 27.76 -24.28
C VAL A 227 7.56 26.92 -23.06
N PRO A 228 6.48 27.27 -22.33
CA PRO A 228 5.95 26.43 -21.26
C PRO A 228 5.46 25.09 -21.80
N LEU A 229 5.60 24.04 -20.99
CA LEU A 229 5.23 22.67 -21.32
C LEU A 229 4.01 22.25 -20.47
N ASP A 230 3.14 21.45 -21.07
CA ASP A 230 1.91 20.88 -20.51
C ASP A 230 1.96 19.36 -20.33
N ASP A 231 3.13 18.77 -20.49
CA ASP A 231 3.37 17.33 -20.33
C ASP A 231 3.75 16.98 -18.88
N ALA A 232 3.52 15.73 -18.53
CA ALA A 232 3.99 15.13 -17.29
C ALA A 232 4.53 13.74 -17.58
N TYR A 233 5.59 13.33 -16.88
CA TYR A 233 6.24 12.04 -17.06
C TYR A 233 6.45 11.38 -15.71
N ALA A 234 6.14 10.10 -15.64
CA ALA A 234 6.47 9.25 -14.52
C ALA A 234 7.81 8.57 -14.79
N LEU A 235 8.72 8.65 -13.83
CA LEU A 235 9.94 7.86 -13.77
C LEU A 235 9.75 6.77 -12.73
N LEU A 236 9.91 5.53 -13.15
CA LEU A 236 9.75 4.34 -12.32
C LEU A 236 11.03 3.51 -12.41
N MET A 237 11.49 3.02 -11.26
CA MET A 237 12.54 2.01 -11.25
C MET A 237 11.90 0.64 -11.46
N HIS A 238 12.23 0.01 -12.58
CA HIS A 238 11.86 -1.36 -12.84
C HIS A 238 12.65 -2.29 -11.93
N LYS A 239 12.15 -3.52 -11.77
CA LYS A 239 12.79 -4.51 -10.91
C LYS A 239 14.19 -4.89 -11.36
N ASN A 240 14.52 -4.72 -12.64
CA ASN A 240 15.87 -4.91 -13.18
C ASN A 240 16.87 -3.79 -12.79
N GLY A 241 16.44 -2.81 -11.97
CA GLY A 241 17.22 -1.64 -11.61
C GLY A 241 17.33 -0.61 -12.74
N GLN A 242 16.72 -0.87 -13.90
CA GLN A 242 16.60 0.14 -14.95
C GLN A 242 15.49 1.12 -14.59
N TRP A 243 15.77 2.38 -14.88
CA TRP A 243 14.83 3.45 -14.68
C TRP A 243 14.16 3.75 -16.02
N GLU A 244 12.84 3.84 -16.06
CA GLU A 244 12.10 4.08 -17.29
C GLU A 244 11.16 5.27 -17.13
N TRP A 245 11.14 6.12 -18.17
CA TRP A 245 10.18 7.20 -18.28
C TRP A 245 8.92 6.74 -19.02
N THR A 246 7.77 7.18 -18.55
CA THR A 246 6.48 6.98 -19.22
C THR A 246 5.73 8.30 -19.21
N LEU A 247 5.13 8.67 -20.35
CA LEU A 247 4.26 9.83 -20.40
C LEU A 247 3.04 9.61 -19.50
N ALA A 248 2.74 10.58 -18.65
CA ALA A 248 1.56 10.54 -17.81
C ALA A 248 0.28 10.70 -18.67
N PRO A 249 -0.77 9.91 -18.40
CA PRO A 249 -1.99 9.93 -19.20
C PRO A 249 -2.82 11.22 -19.01
N GLY A 250 -3.69 11.49 -19.98
CA GLY A 250 -4.62 12.62 -19.98
C GLY A 250 -4.05 13.93 -20.50
N VAL A 251 -4.89 14.96 -20.56
CA VAL A 251 -4.53 16.30 -21.07
C VAL A 251 -4.42 17.27 -19.90
N SER A 252 -3.21 17.79 -19.66
CA SER A 252 -3.02 18.84 -18.66
C SER A 252 -3.84 20.09 -19.02
N PRO A 253 -4.51 20.73 -18.05
CA PRO A 253 -5.36 21.89 -18.32
C PRO A 253 -4.57 23.11 -18.77
N SER A 254 -3.27 23.21 -18.47
CA SER A 254 -2.43 24.27 -19.04
C SER A 254 -0.94 23.98 -19.02
N SER A 255 -0.25 24.47 -20.05
CA SER A 255 1.21 24.56 -20.10
C SER A 255 1.71 25.54 -19.05
N ARG A 256 2.73 25.21 -18.25
CA ARG A 256 3.21 26.08 -17.16
C ARG A 256 4.62 25.76 -16.68
N TYR A 257 5.30 26.77 -16.15
CA TYR A 257 6.60 26.63 -15.46
C TYR A 257 6.59 27.43 -14.15
N GLN A 258 7.55 27.21 -13.23
CA GLN A 258 7.57 27.88 -11.91
C GLN A 258 6.31 27.66 -11.06
N HIS A 259 5.59 26.57 -11.31
CA HIS A 259 4.49 26.10 -10.47
C HIS A 259 5.06 25.32 -9.28
N ALA A 260 4.19 24.78 -8.42
CA ALA A 260 4.55 23.78 -7.42
C ALA A 260 3.72 22.51 -7.64
N ALA A 261 4.28 21.34 -7.33
CA ALA A 261 3.54 20.09 -7.38
C ALA A 261 3.81 19.21 -6.15
N VAL A 262 2.78 18.54 -5.65
CA VAL A 262 2.90 17.61 -4.53
C VAL A 262 1.88 16.47 -4.64
N PHE A 263 2.28 15.26 -4.24
CA PHE A 263 1.34 14.15 -4.08
C PHE A 263 0.53 14.23 -2.79
N VAL A 264 -0.75 13.90 -2.88
CA VAL A 264 -1.62 13.49 -1.78
C VAL A 264 -2.30 12.18 -2.17
N GLY A 265 -1.87 11.07 -1.57
CA GLY A 265 -2.24 9.73 -2.03
C GLY A 265 -1.87 9.52 -3.51
N ALA A 266 -2.84 9.16 -4.35
CA ALA A 266 -2.66 8.97 -5.79
C ALA A 266 -2.85 10.26 -6.63
N ARG A 267 -3.12 11.40 -6.00
CA ARG A 267 -3.43 12.66 -6.69
C ARG A 267 -2.22 13.59 -6.65
N LEU A 268 -1.70 13.96 -7.81
CA LEU A 268 -0.67 14.99 -7.93
C LEU A 268 -1.34 16.35 -8.06
N HIS A 269 -1.23 17.18 -7.03
CA HIS A 269 -1.74 18.54 -7.04
C HIS A 269 -0.69 19.47 -7.64
N VAL A 270 -1.07 20.23 -8.66
CA VAL A 270 -0.25 21.21 -9.37
C VAL A 270 -0.86 22.58 -9.17
N THR A 271 -0.13 23.50 -8.55
CA THR A 271 -0.63 24.82 -8.16
C THR A 271 0.18 25.96 -8.76
N GLY A 272 -0.52 26.99 -9.21
CA GLY A 272 0.03 28.21 -9.78
C GLY A 272 0.90 27.97 -11.02
N GLY A 273 1.92 28.81 -11.16
CA GLY A 273 2.87 28.79 -12.26
C GLY A 273 2.75 30.00 -13.17
N ALA A 274 3.59 30.01 -14.20
CA ALA A 274 3.66 31.05 -15.21
C ALA A 274 3.55 30.48 -16.62
N LEU A 275 2.95 31.28 -17.49
CA LEU A 275 2.82 31.11 -18.93
C LEU A 275 3.96 31.85 -19.66
N ARG A 276 3.96 31.75 -20.99
CA ARG A 276 4.94 32.44 -21.84
C ARG A 276 4.95 33.94 -21.55
N GLY A 277 6.15 34.50 -21.41
CA GLY A 277 6.34 35.91 -21.04
C GLY A 277 6.24 36.21 -19.55
N GLY A 278 6.16 35.20 -18.68
CA GLY A 278 6.15 35.39 -17.22
C GLY A 278 4.82 35.82 -16.63
N ARG A 279 3.74 35.81 -17.42
CA ARG A 279 2.38 36.02 -16.91
C ARG A 279 1.98 34.84 -16.03
N VAL A 280 1.37 35.10 -14.88
CA VAL A 280 0.91 34.06 -13.96
C VAL A 280 -0.24 33.27 -14.62
N VAL A 281 -0.37 31.98 -14.26
CA VAL A 281 -1.54 31.19 -14.64
C VAL A 281 -2.73 31.69 -13.83
N ASP A 282 -3.78 32.13 -14.53
CA ASP A 282 -4.93 32.81 -13.94
C ASP A 282 -6.18 31.91 -14.02
N GLY A 283 -7.19 32.22 -13.20
CA GLY A 283 -8.48 31.53 -13.20
C GLY A 283 -8.38 30.07 -12.79
N GLU A 284 -9.26 29.24 -13.36
CA GLU A 284 -9.43 27.83 -13.00
C GLU A 284 -8.20 26.98 -13.30
N ALA A 285 -7.44 27.37 -14.33
CA ALA A 285 -6.18 26.73 -14.65
C ALA A 285 -5.12 26.91 -13.54
N ALA A 286 -5.28 27.83 -12.58
CA ALA A 286 -4.30 27.99 -11.51
C ALA A 286 -4.17 26.74 -10.62
N VAL A 287 -5.16 25.85 -10.60
CA VAL A 287 -5.14 24.58 -9.86
C VAL A 287 -5.46 23.43 -10.81
N ALA A 288 -4.58 22.44 -10.85
CA ALA A 288 -4.76 21.22 -11.61
C ALA A 288 -4.42 20.01 -10.76
N VAL A 289 -5.12 18.90 -10.96
CA VAL A 289 -4.86 17.64 -10.25
C VAL A 289 -4.78 16.50 -11.24
N LEU A 290 -3.64 15.83 -11.31
CA LEU A 290 -3.53 14.56 -12.01
C LEU A 290 -3.88 13.43 -11.05
N ASP A 291 -5.02 12.78 -11.27
CA ASP A 291 -5.34 11.53 -10.59
C ASP A 291 -4.62 10.39 -11.32
N THR A 292 -3.53 9.93 -10.73
CA THR A 292 -2.70 8.88 -11.34
C THR A 292 -3.31 7.49 -11.23
N ALA A 293 -4.31 7.29 -10.37
CA ALA A 293 -5.06 6.03 -10.29
C ALA A 293 -6.14 5.96 -11.39
N ALA A 294 -6.76 7.10 -11.70
CA ALA A 294 -7.75 7.23 -12.79
C ALA A 294 -7.14 7.57 -14.15
N GLY A 295 -5.89 8.02 -14.18
CA GLY A 295 -5.19 8.41 -15.40
C GLY A 295 -5.75 9.66 -16.06
N VAL A 296 -6.30 10.59 -15.26
CA VAL A 296 -7.00 11.78 -15.77
C VAL A 296 -6.54 13.05 -15.06
N TRP A 297 -6.57 14.15 -15.80
CA TRP A 297 -6.42 15.49 -15.24
C TRP A 297 -7.77 16.06 -14.85
N LEU A 298 -7.78 16.73 -13.70
CA LEU A 298 -8.94 17.30 -13.06
C LEU A 298 -8.65 18.77 -12.76
N ASP A 299 -9.63 19.63 -13.03
CA ASP A 299 -9.67 21.01 -12.56
C ASP A 299 -10.85 21.16 -11.58
N ARG A 300 -11.25 22.40 -11.28
CA ARG A 300 -12.38 22.67 -10.38
C ARG A 300 -13.74 22.23 -10.92
N HIS A 301 -13.87 22.08 -12.24
CA HIS A 301 -15.08 21.61 -12.90
C HIS A 301 -15.10 20.09 -13.12
N GLY A 302 -14.00 19.41 -12.78
CA GLY A 302 -13.85 17.98 -12.89
C GLY A 302 -12.94 17.60 -14.05
N LEU A 303 -13.38 16.65 -14.89
CA LEU A 303 -12.55 16.05 -15.92
C LEU A 303 -12.12 17.03 -17.01
N VAL A 304 -10.81 17.20 -17.17
CA VAL A 304 -10.22 17.98 -18.26
C VAL A 304 -10.20 17.11 -19.52
N THR A 305 -11.01 17.48 -20.51
CA THR A 305 -11.11 16.76 -21.80
C THR A 305 -10.40 17.47 -22.95
N SER A 306 -10.02 18.74 -22.76
CA SER A 306 -9.25 19.53 -23.72
C SER A 306 -8.50 20.64 -22.99
N SER A 307 -7.40 21.12 -23.56
CA SER A 307 -6.68 22.30 -23.04
C SER A 307 -7.57 23.54 -23.17
N HIS A 308 -8.09 24.06 -22.06
CA HIS A 308 -8.89 25.28 -22.08
C HIS A 308 -7.97 26.51 -22.11
N SER A 309 -8.09 27.33 -23.17
CA SER A 309 -7.61 28.71 -23.14
C SER A 309 -8.75 29.60 -22.63
N SER A 310 -8.97 29.64 -21.31
CA SER A 310 -10.09 30.39 -20.73
C SER A 310 -9.91 31.90 -20.92
N ASN A 311 -10.84 32.49 -21.68
CA ASN A 311 -11.01 33.93 -21.84
C ASN A 311 -12.28 34.42 -21.10
N GLU A 312 -12.81 33.61 -20.18
CA GLU A 312 -13.99 33.92 -19.36
C GLU A 312 -13.56 34.16 -17.90
N GLN A 313 -13.81 35.37 -17.41
CA GLN A 313 -13.45 35.84 -16.07
C GLN A 313 -14.65 35.69 -15.14
N THR A 314 -14.72 34.57 -14.42
CA THR A 314 -15.53 34.46 -13.20
C THR A 314 -14.62 34.75 -12.01
N GLU A 315 -14.85 35.88 -11.31
CA GLU A 315 -14.07 36.28 -10.14
C GLU A 315 -14.43 35.41 -8.92
N ASP A 316 -13.76 34.26 -8.76
CA ASP A 316 -13.75 33.49 -7.52
C ASP A 316 -12.51 33.88 -6.67
N PRO A 317 -12.68 34.45 -5.47
CA PRO A 317 -11.58 34.85 -4.59
C PRO A 317 -10.60 33.71 -4.24
N SER A 318 -11.06 32.46 -4.22
CA SER A 318 -10.21 31.31 -3.93
C SER A 318 -9.29 30.94 -5.10
N LEU A 319 -9.66 31.27 -6.34
CA LEU A 319 -8.78 31.15 -7.52
C LEU A 319 -7.68 32.21 -7.50
N GLU A 320 -8.00 33.41 -7.02
CA GLU A 320 -7.02 34.48 -6.85
C GLU A 320 -5.91 34.08 -5.87
N LEU A 321 -6.19 33.27 -4.85
CA LEU A 321 -5.15 32.76 -3.95
C LEU A 321 -4.07 31.98 -4.69
N MET A 322 -4.44 31.13 -5.66
CA MET A 322 -3.48 30.31 -6.42
C MET A 322 -2.88 30.99 -7.64
N ARG A 323 -3.25 32.25 -7.90
CA ARG A 323 -2.61 33.13 -8.87
C ARG A 323 -1.22 33.55 -8.37
N ARG A 324 -0.26 32.62 -8.42
CA ARG A 324 1.12 32.82 -7.96
C ARG A 324 2.10 31.91 -8.71
N CYS A 325 3.39 32.22 -8.67
CA CYS A 325 4.46 31.34 -9.11
C CYS A 325 5.65 31.41 -8.15
N ARG A 326 6.60 30.46 -8.25
CA ARG A 326 7.77 30.35 -7.37
C ARG A 326 7.43 30.25 -5.87
N HIS A 327 6.22 29.81 -5.54
CA HIS A 327 5.83 29.40 -4.20
C HIS A 327 6.34 27.98 -3.93
N ALA A 328 6.28 27.57 -2.67
CA ALA A 328 6.56 26.20 -2.27
C ALA A 328 5.27 25.51 -1.81
N THR A 329 5.21 24.20 -2.04
CA THR A 329 4.06 23.38 -1.64
C THR A 329 4.53 22.08 -1.02
N SER A 330 3.81 21.61 -0.01
CA SER A 330 4.04 20.31 0.63
C SER A 330 2.71 19.72 1.11
N SER A 331 2.66 18.43 1.38
CA SER A 331 1.48 17.76 1.92
C SER A 331 1.75 17.09 3.26
N VAL A 332 0.73 17.04 4.11
CA VAL A 332 0.70 16.27 5.36
C VAL A 332 -0.71 15.67 5.50
N GLY A 333 -0.81 14.34 5.53
CA GLY A 333 -2.10 13.66 5.49
C GLY A 333 -2.86 14.00 4.20
N SER A 334 -4.15 14.34 4.34
CA SER A 334 -5.01 14.79 3.24
C SER A 334 -4.84 16.27 2.87
N CYS A 335 -4.01 17.04 3.57
CA CYS A 335 -3.90 18.48 3.38
C CYS A 335 -2.72 18.87 2.50
N VAL A 336 -2.95 19.82 1.59
CA VAL A 336 -1.93 20.52 0.80
C VAL A 336 -1.68 21.88 1.43
N TYR A 337 -0.41 22.23 1.60
CA TYR A 337 0.04 23.48 2.20
C TYR A 337 0.90 24.25 1.22
N VAL A 338 0.65 25.55 1.08
CA VAL A 338 1.32 26.46 0.16
C VAL A 338 1.80 27.69 0.92
N TYR A 339 3.05 28.09 0.74
CA TYR A 339 3.57 29.32 1.36
C TYR A 339 4.20 30.26 0.32
N GLY A 340 3.90 31.55 0.48
CA GLY A 340 4.54 32.65 -0.25
C GLY A 340 4.43 32.53 -1.78
N GLY A 341 5.46 33.03 -2.47
CA GLY A 341 5.53 33.08 -3.94
C GLY A 341 5.48 34.50 -4.50
N LEU A 342 5.23 34.60 -5.80
CA LEU A 342 5.14 35.84 -6.56
C LEU A 342 3.78 35.96 -7.25
N ARG A 343 3.12 37.11 -7.10
CA ARG A 343 2.00 37.53 -7.93
C ARG A 343 2.37 38.84 -8.62
N GLY A 344 2.72 38.76 -9.90
CA GLY A 344 3.31 39.90 -10.61
C GLY A 344 4.67 40.27 -10.00
N ASP A 345 4.79 41.49 -9.50
CA ASP A 345 5.96 42.05 -8.79
C ASP A 345 5.81 42.04 -7.26
N ILE A 346 4.74 41.45 -6.74
CA ILE A 346 4.47 41.37 -5.30
C ILE A 346 4.93 40.02 -4.76
N LEU A 347 5.79 40.06 -3.74
CA LEU A 347 6.12 38.89 -2.93
C LEU A 347 5.00 38.64 -1.93
N LEU A 348 4.59 37.37 -1.85
CA LEU A 348 3.55 36.92 -0.93
C LEU A 348 4.19 36.35 0.34
N ASP A 349 3.53 36.57 1.48
CA ASP A 349 3.87 36.04 2.81
C ASP A 349 2.74 35.19 3.42
N ASP A 350 1.68 34.96 2.65
CA ASP A 350 0.50 34.24 3.08
C ASP A 350 0.73 32.72 3.12
N PHE A 351 0.05 32.09 4.08
CA PHE A 351 -0.02 30.64 4.20
C PHE A 351 -1.40 30.20 3.72
N VAL A 352 -1.44 29.29 2.75
CA VAL A 352 -2.66 28.77 2.16
C VAL A 352 -2.71 27.25 2.34
N ALA A 353 -3.89 26.70 2.55
CA ALA A 353 -4.11 25.26 2.62
C ALA A 353 -5.31 24.83 1.78
N ALA A 354 -5.34 23.56 1.42
CA ALA A 354 -6.49 22.89 0.81
C ALA A 354 -6.60 21.48 1.40
N GLU A 355 -7.83 21.01 1.59
CA GLU A 355 -8.09 19.64 2.04
C GLU A 355 -8.50 18.77 0.85
N ASN A 356 -7.76 17.70 0.62
CA ASN A 356 -8.06 16.68 -0.38
C ASN A 356 -8.93 15.59 0.25
N SER A 357 -10.17 15.93 0.62
CA SER A 357 -11.13 14.97 1.18
C SER A 357 -12.10 14.44 0.10
N PRO A 358 -12.27 13.12 -0.04
CA PRO A 358 -13.37 12.54 -0.82
C PRO A 358 -14.70 12.47 -0.04
N PHE A 359 -14.75 12.81 1.26
CA PHE A 359 -15.98 12.77 2.07
C PHE A 359 -15.97 13.79 3.23
N HIS A 360 -16.87 14.79 3.16
CA HIS A 360 -17.65 15.26 4.31
C HIS A 360 -18.88 16.02 3.80
N SER A 361 -20.07 15.48 4.04
CA SER A 361 -21.31 16.25 3.97
C SER A 361 -21.39 17.15 5.20
N ASP A 362 -21.54 18.46 4.98
CA ASP A 362 -21.92 19.41 6.01
C ASP A 362 -23.21 18.99 6.71
N ALA A 363 -23.06 18.55 7.97
CA ALA A 363 -24.12 18.51 8.94
C ALA A 363 -23.65 19.25 10.20
N ASN A 364 -23.50 20.57 10.08
CA ASN A 364 -23.79 21.55 11.12
C ASN A 364 -23.52 22.98 10.62
N ASN A 365 -24.47 23.52 9.84
CA ASN A 365 -24.63 24.95 9.69
C ASN A 365 -25.99 25.34 10.28
N THR A 366 -26.02 25.52 11.61
CA THR A 366 -27.04 26.38 12.22
C THR A 366 -26.60 27.81 12.05
N SER A 367 -27.34 28.52 11.21
CA SER A 367 -27.33 29.95 11.03
C SER A 367 -27.40 30.71 12.36
N GLU A 368 -26.49 31.66 12.57
CA GLU A 368 -26.84 32.91 13.25
C GLU A 368 -26.33 34.10 12.44
N LYS A 369 -27.29 34.79 11.81
CA LYS A 369 -27.11 36.12 11.25
C LYS A 369 -27.08 37.14 12.39
N GLY A 370 -25.95 37.82 12.52
CA GLY A 370 -25.83 39.28 12.64
C GLY A 370 -26.26 39.96 13.95
N SER A 371 -25.28 40.62 14.59
CA SER A 371 -25.49 41.97 15.14
C SER A 371 -24.17 42.75 15.24
N ASN A 372 -24.24 44.00 14.78
CA ASN A 372 -23.21 45.02 14.74
C ASN A 372 -22.66 45.44 16.12
N MET A 373 -21.46 46.05 16.06
CA MET A 373 -20.94 47.20 16.83
C MET A 373 -19.88 46.99 17.93
N THR A 374 -18.79 47.73 17.71
CA THR A 374 -17.96 48.52 18.65
C THR A 374 -16.97 47.85 19.61
N THR A 375 -15.67 48.06 19.31
CA THR A 375 -14.59 48.33 20.28
C THR A 375 -14.99 49.48 21.22
N PRO A 376 -14.54 49.58 22.51
CA PRO A 376 -13.10 49.67 22.83
C PRO A 376 -12.59 49.26 24.25
N ARG A 377 -11.25 49.26 24.37
CA ARG A 377 -10.41 49.74 25.51
C ARG A 377 -10.21 48.91 26.81
N THR A 378 -8.96 48.47 26.95
CA THR A 378 -7.96 48.70 28.04
C THR A 378 -8.30 48.51 29.54
N HIS A 379 -7.30 47.90 30.20
CA HIS A 379 -6.79 48.09 31.58
C HIS A 379 -7.06 47.00 32.64
N SER A 380 -5.94 46.40 33.07
CA SER A 380 -5.39 46.40 34.44
C SER A 380 -5.70 45.29 35.44
N LEU A 381 -4.57 44.73 35.95
CA LEU A 381 -4.27 44.31 37.34
C LEU A 381 -4.97 43.02 37.83
N CYS A 382 -4.39 42.12 38.62
CA CYS A 382 -3.05 41.85 39.14
C CYS A 382 -3.17 40.60 40.06
N LEU A 383 -2.02 39.97 40.35
CA LEU A 383 -1.66 39.20 41.56
C LEU A 383 -2.28 37.79 41.73
N PHE A 384 -1.41 36.77 41.74
CA PHE A 384 -0.84 36.20 42.97
C PHE A 384 0.36 35.29 42.65
N ASP A 385 1.54 35.72 43.11
CA ASP A 385 2.75 34.95 43.41
C ASP A 385 2.56 34.16 44.73
N PRO A 386 3.54 33.37 45.24
CA PRO A 386 4.60 32.58 44.60
C PRO A 386 4.72 31.17 45.24
N ILE A 387 5.74 30.38 44.88
CA ILE A 387 6.81 29.91 45.79
C ILE A 387 7.82 29.11 44.95
N SER A 388 9.01 29.69 44.85
CA SER A 388 10.29 29.08 44.46
C SER A 388 11.01 28.51 45.68
N ASN A 389 12.03 27.68 45.42
CA ASN A 389 13.37 27.62 46.06
C ASN A 389 13.96 26.26 45.66
N ASP A 390 14.95 26.11 44.77
CA ASP A 390 16.25 26.78 44.56
C ASP A 390 17.37 26.28 45.50
N ASP A 391 18.56 26.31 44.90
CA ASP A 391 19.93 26.08 45.40
C ASP A 391 20.42 24.63 45.55
N GLY A 392 21.63 24.25 45.10
CA GLY A 392 22.73 25.02 44.51
C GLY A 392 24.02 24.16 44.47
N SER A 393 24.84 24.40 43.44
CA SER A 393 26.31 24.18 43.23
C SER A 393 27.17 23.61 44.38
N GLU A 394 28.22 22.79 44.19
CA GLU A 394 29.48 23.05 43.46
C GLU A 394 30.33 21.75 43.24
N SER A 395 31.19 21.76 42.23
CA SER A 395 32.32 20.84 41.91
C SER A 395 33.57 21.08 42.81
N PRO A 396 34.79 20.46 42.69
CA PRO A 396 35.34 19.58 41.63
C PRO A 396 36.35 18.45 42.06
N LEU A 397 36.87 17.75 41.03
CA LEU A 397 38.20 17.09 40.88
C LEU A 397 38.54 15.70 41.48
N SER A 398 38.85 14.78 40.55
CA SER A 398 40.13 14.03 40.39
C SER A 398 40.20 12.50 40.63
N THR A 399 40.89 11.85 39.67
CA THR A 399 41.57 10.54 39.70
C THR A 399 40.69 9.29 39.79
N GLY A 400 40.95 8.15 39.16
CA GLY A 400 42.04 7.68 38.30
C GLY A 400 41.87 6.16 38.12
N THR A 401 42.04 5.68 36.89
CA THR A 401 42.53 4.35 36.46
C THR A 401 42.29 3.08 37.30
N SER A 402 41.74 2.04 36.67
CA SER A 402 42.36 0.70 36.69
C SER A 402 42.03 -0.10 35.42
N VAL A 403 43.06 -0.77 34.92
CA VAL A 403 43.17 -1.56 33.68
C VAL A 403 43.63 -2.97 34.10
N GLU A 404 43.38 -3.96 33.24
CA GLU A 404 44.04 -5.29 33.17
C GLU A 404 43.52 -6.36 34.17
N LYS A 405 43.42 -7.67 33.91
CA LYS A 405 43.78 -8.62 32.82
C LYS A 405 43.24 -10.01 33.30
N GLU A 406 42.59 -10.88 32.51
CA GLU A 406 43.09 -11.87 31.52
C GLU A 406 43.12 -13.35 32.00
N VAL A 407 42.55 -14.22 31.14
CA VAL A 407 42.83 -15.63 30.72
C VAL A 407 42.70 -16.89 31.63
N ASP A 408 42.26 -17.96 30.92
CA ASP A 408 42.54 -19.42 30.98
C ASP A 408 41.40 -20.32 31.50
N ALA A 409 41.03 -21.46 30.89
CA ALA A 409 41.61 -22.26 29.81
C ALA A 409 40.57 -23.24 29.21
N ALA A 410 40.91 -23.80 28.04
CA ALA A 410 40.22 -24.92 27.39
C ALA A 410 40.90 -26.28 27.68
N HIS A 411 40.12 -27.35 27.42
CA HIS A 411 40.51 -28.71 26.97
C HIS A 411 40.50 -29.90 27.97
N CYS A 412 39.59 -30.84 27.68
CA CYS A 412 39.72 -32.34 27.63
C CYS A 412 38.39 -33.02 28.02
N VAL A 413 37.85 -34.09 27.42
CA VAL A 413 38.21 -34.95 26.29
C VAL A 413 36.94 -35.71 25.86
N TRP A 414 36.81 -35.87 24.55
CA TRP A 414 35.99 -36.81 23.78
C TRP A 414 36.41 -38.28 24.08
N GLN A 415 35.52 -39.17 24.55
CA GLN A 415 35.58 -40.63 24.26
C GLN A 415 34.47 -41.44 24.95
N ALA A 416 33.48 -41.88 24.15
CA ALA A 416 32.73 -43.14 24.23
C ALA A 416 31.67 -43.12 23.09
N ALA A 417 32.06 -43.24 21.81
CA ALA A 417 32.05 -44.49 21.00
C ALA A 417 30.62 -45.08 20.84
N GLN A 418 29.87 -44.88 19.74
CA GLN A 418 29.92 -45.49 18.38
C GLN A 418 29.81 -47.04 18.27
N SER A 419 29.02 -47.44 17.26
CA SER A 419 28.64 -48.79 16.74
C SER A 419 27.53 -49.52 17.53
N GLN A 420 26.44 -50.08 16.95
CA GLN A 420 26.22 -50.82 15.70
C GLN A 420 24.79 -50.55 15.16
N ILE A 421 24.53 -50.29 13.86
CA ILE A 421 24.21 -51.23 12.75
C ILE A 421 23.15 -52.30 13.10
N ALA A 422 21.92 -52.17 12.55
CA ALA A 422 21.17 -53.22 11.83
C ALA A 422 19.80 -52.74 11.30
N THR A 423 19.51 -53.07 10.03
CA THR A 423 18.23 -53.00 9.31
C THR A 423 17.44 -54.33 9.41
N PRO A 424 16.18 -54.42 8.90
CA PRO A 424 15.06 -55.15 9.52
C PRO A 424 14.68 -56.49 8.84
N ASN A 425 13.90 -57.31 9.55
CA ASN A 425 12.98 -58.39 9.08
C ASN A 425 12.30 -58.97 10.35
N GLU A 426 11.09 -59.53 10.43
CA GLU A 426 10.12 -60.05 9.47
C GLU A 426 8.78 -60.32 10.22
N MET A 427 7.67 -60.17 9.48
CA MET A 427 6.41 -60.95 9.47
C MET A 427 5.61 -61.39 10.73
N MET A 428 4.27 -61.21 10.55
CA MET A 428 3.14 -62.08 10.98
C MET A 428 2.81 -62.10 12.49
N GLY A 429 1.74 -61.47 13.01
CA GLY A 429 0.30 -61.72 12.79
C GLY A 429 -0.25 -62.73 13.85
N PRO A 430 -1.56 -62.86 14.15
CA PRO A 430 -2.70 -61.93 14.11
C PRO A 430 -3.62 -61.98 15.38
N ASN A 431 -4.64 -61.10 15.41
CA ASN A 431 -5.99 -61.22 16.00
C ASN A 431 -6.22 -61.79 17.42
N VAL A 432 -6.88 -61.00 18.30
CA VAL A 432 -8.11 -61.41 19.01
C VAL A 432 -9.01 -60.19 19.30
N ASN A 433 -10.27 -60.28 18.85
CA ASN A 433 -11.41 -59.44 19.25
C ASN A 433 -11.88 -59.77 20.68
N SER A 434 -12.22 -58.76 21.49
CA SER A 434 -13.27 -58.93 22.51
C SER A 434 -13.92 -57.60 22.93
N HIS A 435 -15.17 -57.43 22.49
CA HIS A 435 -16.33 -56.80 23.13
C HIS A 435 -16.18 -55.66 24.15
N ALA A 436 -16.66 -54.50 23.71
CA ALA A 436 -17.65 -53.61 24.31
C ALA A 436 -17.93 -53.68 25.82
N ALA A 437 -17.73 -52.54 26.49
CA ALA A 437 -18.61 -52.07 27.57
C ALA A 437 -18.86 -50.57 27.36
N GLY A 438 -20.12 -50.21 27.14
CA GLY A 438 -20.55 -48.83 27.09
C GLY A 438 -20.72 -48.27 28.49
N THR A 439 -20.19 -47.07 28.72
CA THR A 439 -20.62 -46.19 29.79
C THR A 439 -20.83 -44.80 29.19
N THR A 440 -22.10 -44.39 29.14
CA THR A 440 -22.52 -43.01 29.04
C THR A 440 -21.87 -42.22 30.17
N SER A 441 -20.97 -41.31 29.83
CA SER A 441 -20.41 -40.31 30.73
C SER A 441 -20.81 -38.95 30.20
N GLU A 442 -21.49 -38.21 31.06
CA GLU A 442 -21.84 -36.80 30.93
C GLU A 442 -20.64 -36.00 30.40
N GLY A 443 -20.88 -35.19 29.38
CA GLY A 443 -19.87 -34.35 28.75
C GLY A 443 -19.46 -33.22 29.68
N THR A 444 -18.45 -33.47 30.49
CA THR A 444 -17.56 -32.42 30.98
C THR A 444 -16.88 -31.79 29.77
N ASP A 445 -17.10 -30.49 29.59
CA ASP A 445 -16.53 -29.66 28.52
C ASP A 445 -15.02 -29.52 28.78
N THR A 446 -14.25 -30.57 28.48
CA THR A 446 -12.81 -30.49 28.40
C THR A 446 -12.46 -29.65 27.16
N PRO A 447 -11.59 -28.63 27.28
CA PRO A 447 -11.16 -27.87 26.11
C PRO A 447 -10.53 -28.84 25.11
N ARG A 448 -11.10 -28.90 23.90
CA ARG A 448 -10.62 -29.79 22.84
C ARG A 448 -9.31 -29.22 22.29
N ASP A 449 -8.27 -30.05 22.29
CA ASP A 449 -6.96 -29.67 21.75
C ASP A 449 -6.92 -29.86 20.22
N VAL A 450 -6.30 -28.92 19.52
CA VAL A 450 -6.02 -28.95 18.09
C VAL A 450 -5.02 -30.05 17.81
N GLN A 451 -5.36 -30.97 16.90
CA GLN A 451 -4.51 -32.10 16.54
C GLN A 451 -4.34 -32.17 15.03
N LEU A 452 -3.11 -32.32 14.55
CA LEU A 452 -2.85 -32.52 13.14
C LEU A 452 -2.86 -34.01 12.80
N HIS A 453 -3.62 -34.40 11.78
CA HIS A 453 -3.72 -35.79 11.36
C HIS A 453 -2.36 -36.31 10.86
N PRO A 454 -1.95 -37.55 11.19
CA PRO A 454 -0.61 -38.07 10.87
C PRO A 454 -0.37 -38.37 9.38
N ARG A 455 -1.41 -38.31 8.55
CA ARG A 455 -1.33 -38.56 7.11
C ARG A 455 -1.99 -37.43 6.33
N ALA A 456 -1.31 -36.92 5.31
CA ALA A 456 -1.92 -36.12 4.25
C ALA A 456 -2.66 -37.05 3.27
N VAL A 457 -3.73 -36.55 2.63
CA VAL A 457 -4.42 -37.29 1.57
C VAL A 457 -4.01 -36.73 0.23
N VAL A 458 -3.39 -37.59 -0.58
CA VAL A 458 -2.82 -37.29 -1.91
C VAL A 458 -3.56 -38.12 -2.95
N ILE A 459 -3.99 -37.51 -4.05
CA ILE A 459 -4.56 -38.22 -5.20
C ILE A 459 -3.80 -37.76 -6.46
N ALA A 460 -3.10 -38.70 -7.10
CA ALA A 460 -2.51 -38.50 -8.42
C ALA A 460 -3.52 -38.96 -9.49
N ARG A 461 -3.86 -38.09 -10.44
CA ARG A 461 -4.71 -38.46 -11.58
C ARG A 461 -3.86 -39.30 -12.55
N GLU A 462 -4.05 -40.63 -12.57
CA GLU A 462 -3.49 -41.47 -13.62
C GLU A 462 -4.13 -41.12 -14.98
N ALA A 463 -3.30 -41.06 -16.03
CA ALA A 463 -3.73 -40.83 -17.39
C ALA A 463 -4.60 -42.00 -17.89
N MET A 464 -5.86 -41.68 -18.22
CA MET A 464 -6.85 -42.47 -18.97
C MET A 464 -6.79 -44.01 -18.87
N GLY A 465 -7.76 -44.57 -18.13
CA GLY A 465 -8.19 -45.96 -18.24
C GLY A 465 -9.69 -46.08 -17.93
N ASN A 466 -10.47 -46.49 -18.92
CA ASN A 466 -11.92 -46.70 -18.87
C ASN A 466 -12.31 -47.77 -17.82
N LEU A 467 -13.17 -47.41 -16.86
CA LEU A 467 -14.12 -48.35 -16.24
C LEU A 467 -15.35 -47.56 -15.75
N GLY A 468 -16.40 -47.61 -16.56
CA GLY A 468 -17.69 -47.04 -16.24
C GLY A 468 -18.47 -47.84 -15.21
N GLY A 469 -19.49 -47.17 -14.67
CA GLY A 469 -20.77 -47.79 -14.35
C GLY A 469 -21.00 -48.19 -12.89
N LEU A 470 -21.67 -47.32 -12.14
CA LEU A 470 -23.00 -47.70 -11.64
C LEU A 470 -23.86 -46.45 -11.38
N VAL A 471 -24.91 -46.34 -12.18
CA VAL A 471 -26.03 -45.41 -12.03
C VAL A 471 -26.87 -45.81 -10.81
N ARG A 472 -27.28 -44.82 -10.01
CA ARG A 472 -28.61 -44.84 -9.39
C ARG A 472 -29.24 -43.46 -9.46
N GLN A 473 -30.14 -43.32 -10.42
CA GLN A 473 -31.06 -42.21 -10.64
C GLN A 473 -32.22 -42.31 -9.63
N LEU A 474 -32.70 -41.17 -9.10
CA LEU A 474 -34.05 -40.80 -8.58
C LEU A 474 -33.88 -39.56 -7.66
N SER A 475 -34.66 -38.47 -7.69
CA SER A 475 -35.90 -38.12 -8.40
C SER A 475 -35.97 -36.61 -8.69
N LEU A 476 -36.52 -36.23 -9.85
CA LEU A 476 -37.14 -34.92 -10.08
C LEU A 476 -38.50 -34.86 -9.37
N ASP A 477 -38.85 -33.66 -8.92
CA ASP A 477 -40.19 -33.19 -8.56
C ASP A 477 -40.89 -33.84 -7.36
N HIS A 478 -40.71 -33.22 -6.19
CA HIS A 478 -41.70 -33.30 -5.12
C HIS A 478 -41.96 -31.93 -4.50
N PHE A 479 -43.01 -31.29 -5.03
CA PHE A 479 -43.96 -30.37 -4.38
C PHE A 479 -43.65 -28.87 -4.27
N GLU A 480 -43.86 -28.17 -5.38
CA GLU A 480 -44.91 -27.16 -5.41
C GLU A 480 -46.25 -27.81 -4.98
N ASN A 481 -46.66 -27.66 -3.72
CA ASN A 481 -48.06 -27.64 -3.21
C ASN A 481 -48.20 -28.13 -1.75
N GLU A 482 -47.74 -27.32 -0.80
CA GLU A 482 -48.36 -27.25 0.53
C GLU A 482 -48.15 -25.81 1.05
N SER A 483 -49.11 -24.89 1.16
CA SER A 483 -50.54 -24.90 0.89
C SER A 483 -51.05 -23.46 1.06
N ARG A 484 -51.68 -22.89 0.02
CA ARG A 484 -52.76 -21.90 0.21
C ARG A 484 -53.99 -22.66 0.70
N ARG A 485 -54.39 -22.42 1.95
CA ARG A 485 -55.72 -22.58 2.59
C ARG A 485 -55.42 -22.41 4.09
N MET A 486 -55.79 -21.35 4.80
CA MET A 486 -57.12 -20.75 4.95
C MET A 486 -57.01 -19.25 5.35
N MET A 487 -57.99 -18.46 4.93
CA MET A 487 -58.36 -17.13 5.45
C MET A 487 -59.87 -17.19 5.77
N PRO A 488 -60.53 -16.22 6.45
CA PRO A 488 -60.05 -15.06 7.25
C PRO A 488 -60.71 -14.99 8.66
N PHE A 489 -60.36 -14.02 9.52
CA PHE A 489 -61.32 -13.14 10.24
C PHE A 489 -60.62 -12.02 11.06
N SER A 490 -60.97 -10.77 10.71
CA SER A 490 -61.17 -9.52 11.47
C SER A 490 -60.22 -9.03 12.59
N ASN A 491 -59.77 -7.76 12.41
CA ASN A 491 -59.54 -6.65 13.36
C ASN A 491 -58.94 -6.93 14.75
N ASP A 492 -57.79 -6.33 15.08
CA ASP A 492 -57.80 -5.09 15.88
C ASP A 492 -56.46 -4.33 15.90
N MET A 493 -56.55 -3.03 16.14
CA MET A 493 -55.48 -2.04 16.32
C MET A 493 -54.65 -2.26 17.60
N SER A 494 -53.32 -2.14 17.55
CA SER A 494 -52.50 -1.36 18.51
C SER A 494 -50.98 -1.53 18.31
N SER A 495 -50.26 -0.50 18.75
CA SER A 495 -48.90 -0.05 18.46
C SER A 495 -47.74 -0.78 19.15
N CYS A 496 -46.63 -1.03 18.41
CA CYS A 496 -45.25 -0.97 18.93
C CYS A 496 -44.22 -0.94 17.76
N PRO A 497 -43.22 -0.03 17.72
CA PRO A 497 -42.27 0.06 16.62
C PRO A 497 -41.04 -0.82 16.86
N ALA A 498 -41.00 -2.01 16.25
CA ALA A 498 -39.80 -2.83 16.16
C ALA A 498 -39.01 -2.49 14.87
N LYS A 499 -37.71 -2.26 15.06
CA LYS A 499 -36.67 -1.95 14.07
C LYS A 499 -36.79 -2.82 12.81
N ARG A 500 -37.19 -2.22 11.68
CA ARG A 500 -37.06 -2.82 10.34
C ARG A 500 -35.66 -2.50 9.80
N TYR A 501 -34.79 -3.51 9.77
CA TYR A 501 -33.62 -3.49 8.91
C TYR A 501 -34.08 -3.40 7.45
N MET A 502 -33.68 -2.32 6.77
CA MET A 502 -33.81 -2.16 5.32
C MET A 502 -32.91 -3.20 4.64
N ARG A 503 -33.50 -4.33 4.24
CA ARG A 503 -32.87 -5.30 3.33
C ARG A 503 -32.86 -4.68 1.92
N GLN A 504 -31.83 -3.89 1.60
CA GLN A 504 -31.57 -3.48 0.23
C GLN A 504 -31.15 -4.72 -0.57
N LYS A 505 -32.02 -5.14 -1.49
CA LYS A 505 -31.79 -6.26 -2.39
C LYS A 505 -30.89 -5.80 -3.53
N SER A 506 -29.82 -6.56 -3.82
CA SER A 506 -29.11 -6.46 -5.10
C SER A 506 -30.11 -6.64 -6.27
N PRO A 507 -29.77 -6.20 -7.49
CA PRO A 507 -30.48 -6.66 -8.68
C PRO A 507 -30.53 -8.19 -8.65
N GLN A 508 -31.73 -8.75 -8.82
CA GLN A 508 -32.00 -10.17 -8.58
C GLN A 508 -31.13 -11.05 -9.49
N GLY A 509 -30.17 -11.78 -8.90
CA GLY A 509 -29.57 -12.96 -9.53
C GLY A 509 -28.18 -12.82 -10.16
N LEU A 510 -27.50 -11.67 -10.07
CA LEU A 510 -26.15 -11.53 -10.65
C LEU A 510 -25.13 -12.53 -10.06
N HIS A 511 -25.06 -12.66 -8.74
CA HIS A 511 -24.23 -13.69 -8.09
C HIS A 511 -24.62 -15.10 -8.56
N LYS A 512 -25.91 -15.37 -8.81
CA LYS A 512 -26.36 -16.67 -9.35
C LYS A 512 -25.91 -16.88 -10.80
N LYS A 513 -25.90 -15.83 -11.64
CA LYS A 513 -25.32 -15.84 -12.99
C LYS A 513 -23.84 -16.21 -12.91
N VAL A 514 -23.07 -15.55 -12.04
CA VAL A 514 -21.65 -15.85 -11.83
C VAL A 514 -21.43 -17.30 -11.39
N LEU A 515 -22.18 -17.77 -10.39
CA LEU A 515 -22.09 -19.16 -9.92
C LEU A 515 -22.42 -20.17 -11.03
N ALA A 516 -23.49 -19.95 -11.79
CA ALA A 516 -23.88 -20.83 -12.89
C ALA A 516 -22.83 -20.87 -14.02
N THR A 517 -22.13 -19.76 -14.24
CA THR A 517 -21.08 -19.67 -15.27
C THR A 517 -19.76 -20.28 -14.82
N LEU A 518 -19.30 -19.93 -13.62
CA LEU A 518 -17.94 -20.18 -13.14
C LEU A 518 -17.81 -21.40 -12.21
N LEU A 519 -18.79 -21.72 -11.38
CA LEU A 519 -18.70 -22.84 -10.43
C LEU A 519 -18.93 -24.19 -11.15
N LYS A 520 -17.95 -24.59 -11.96
CA LYS A 520 -17.98 -25.83 -12.77
C LYS A 520 -16.72 -26.67 -12.53
N PRO A 521 -16.59 -27.32 -11.35
CA PRO A 521 -15.35 -28.02 -10.97
C PRO A 521 -14.81 -29.02 -12.01
N ARG A 522 -15.70 -29.71 -12.74
CA ARG A 522 -15.33 -30.73 -13.76
C ARG A 522 -15.21 -30.22 -15.18
N ASN A 523 -15.90 -29.13 -15.51
CA ASN A 523 -16.24 -28.78 -16.89
C ASN A 523 -15.98 -27.29 -17.18
N TRP A 524 -15.22 -26.59 -16.34
CA TRP A 524 -14.81 -25.24 -16.65
C TRP A 524 -13.75 -25.25 -17.75
N ILE A 525 -13.96 -24.42 -18.76
CA ILE A 525 -13.06 -24.23 -19.90
C ILE A 525 -12.88 -22.72 -20.05
N PRO A 526 -11.64 -22.22 -20.16
CA PRO A 526 -11.40 -20.78 -20.37
C PRO A 526 -12.00 -20.31 -21.70
N PRO A 527 -12.59 -19.10 -21.77
CA PRO A 527 -13.09 -18.53 -23.01
C PRO A 527 -11.95 -18.34 -24.03
N ALA A 528 -12.15 -18.79 -25.27
CA ALA A 528 -11.14 -18.69 -26.33
C ALA A 528 -10.83 -17.23 -26.74
N ASP A 529 -11.81 -16.33 -26.64
CA ASP A 529 -11.65 -14.91 -26.96
C ASP A 529 -11.12 -14.09 -25.77
N ARG A 530 -10.88 -14.74 -24.63
CA ARG A 530 -10.45 -14.17 -23.35
C ARG A 530 -11.34 -13.06 -22.81
N ARG A 531 -12.44 -12.66 -23.46
CA ARG A 531 -13.31 -11.60 -22.95
C ARG A 531 -13.92 -12.03 -21.64
N PHE A 532 -13.95 -11.12 -20.68
CA PHE A 532 -14.64 -11.40 -19.43
C PHE A 532 -16.16 -11.28 -19.64
N PHE A 533 -16.93 -12.21 -19.09
CA PHE A 533 -18.37 -12.34 -19.38
C PHE A 533 -19.26 -11.34 -18.62
N LEU A 534 -18.69 -10.62 -17.66
CA LEU A 534 -19.35 -9.50 -16.99
C LEU A 534 -18.84 -8.19 -17.59
N ASP A 535 -19.74 -7.22 -17.77
CA ASP A 535 -19.35 -5.85 -18.05
C ASP A 535 -18.90 -5.11 -16.77
N ALA A 536 -18.35 -3.90 -16.92
CA ALA A 536 -17.89 -3.10 -15.79
C ALA A 536 -19.02 -2.79 -14.79
N TYR A 537 -20.24 -2.56 -15.26
CA TYR A 537 -21.38 -2.27 -14.38
C TYR A 537 -21.76 -3.49 -13.54
N GLU A 538 -21.82 -4.68 -14.13
CA GLU A 538 -22.05 -5.94 -13.42
C GLU A 538 -20.95 -6.21 -12.39
N VAL A 539 -19.67 -5.98 -12.72
CA VAL A 539 -18.58 -6.04 -11.74
C VAL A 539 -18.82 -5.05 -10.59
N GLY A 540 -19.25 -3.83 -10.92
CA GLY A 540 -19.68 -2.79 -9.99
C GLY A 540 -20.68 -3.26 -8.94
N GLU A 541 -21.78 -3.83 -9.42
CA GLU A 541 -22.89 -4.32 -8.61
C GLU A 541 -22.49 -5.53 -7.76
N LEU A 542 -21.69 -6.45 -8.31
CA LEU A 542 -21.17 -7.61 -7.57
C LEU A 542 -20.28 -7.15 -6.42
N CYS A 543 -19.34 -6.24 -6.69
CA CYS A 543 -18.47 -5.66 -5.66
C CYS A 543 -19.30 -4.92 -4.61
N TYR A 544 -20.27 -4.09 -5.01
CA TYR A 544 -21.11 -3.38 -4.05
C TYR A 544 -21.87 -4.33 -3.12
N ALA A 545 -22.48 -5.39 -3.66
CA ALA A 545 -23.21 -6.36 -2.84
C ALA A 545 -22.30 -7.10 -1.84
N ALA A 546 -21.09 -7.49 -2.24
CA ALA A 546 -20.15 -8.16 -1.34
C ALA A 546 -19.55 -7.20 -0.30
N GLU A 547 -19.24 -5.97 -0.71
CA GLU A 547 -18.71 -4.91 0.16
C GLU A 547 -19.65 -4.60 1.33
N GLN A 548 -20.97 -4.55 1.09
CA GLN A 548 -21.95 -4.36 2.18
C GLN A 548 -21.87 -5.47 3.24
N ILE A 549 -21.53 -6.70 2.83
CA ILE A 549 -21.32 -7.81 3.78
C ILE A 549 -20.03 -7.56 4.56
N PHE A 550 -18.92 -7.27 3.88
CA PHE A 550 -17.63 -7.05 4.54
C PHE A 550 -17.63 -5.87 5.52
N ILE A 551 -18.36 -4.79 5.21
CA ILE A 551 -18.57 -3.65 6.13
C ILE A 551 -19.23 -4.08 7.43
N SER A 552 -20.16 -5.04 7.37
CA SER A 552 -20.87 -5.54 8.56
C SER A 552 -20.09 -6.56 9.39
N GLU A 553 -19.11 -7.22 8.78
CA GLU A 553 -18.24 -8.19 9.46
C GLU A 553 -17.24 -7.48 10.37
N THR A 554 -16.62 -8.20 11.30
CA THR A 554 -15.54 -7.69 12.15
C THR A 554 -14.18 -7.83 11.47
N THR A 555 -13.18 -7.03 11.88
CA THR A 555 -11.83 -7.11 11.32
C THR A 555 -11.15 -8.46 11.60
N VAL A 556 -11.45 -9.08 12.74
CA VAL A 556 -11.12 -10.48 13.03
C VAL A 556 -12.42 -11.29 13.06
N LEU A 557 -12.59 -12.19 12.10
CA LEU A 557 -13.78 -13.03 12.01
C LEU A 557 -13.81 -14.07 13.13
N GLN A 558 -14.99 -14.41 13.65
CA GLN A 558 -15.17 -15.43 14.69
C GLN A 558 -15.88 -16.65 14.08
N LEU A 559 -15.13 -17.72 13.85
CA LEU A 559 -15.55 -18.86 13.04
C LEU A 559 -15.60 -20.16 13.84
N LYS A 560 -16.33 -21.15 13.32
CA LYS A 560 -16.52 -22.47 13.95
C LYS A 560 -16.05 -23.59 13.04
N ALA A 561 -15.76 -24.75 13.64
CA ALA A 561 -15.49 -25.97 12.91
C ALA A 561 -16.80 -26.76 12.69
N PRO A 562 -16.95 -27.49 11.56
CA PRO A 562 -15.93 -27.81 10.59
C PRO A 562 -15.76 -26.74 9.51
N ILE A 563 -14.52 -26.57 9.03
CA ILE A 563 -14.17 -25.54 8.05
C ILE A 563 -13.01 -26.01 7.15
N LYS A 564 -13.03 -25.61 5.88
CA LYS A 564 -11.92 -25.76 4.95
C LYS A 564 -11.16 -24.45 4.83
N VAL A 565 -9.84 -24.50 4.95
CA VAL A 565 -8.97 -23.34 4.81
C VAL A 565 -8.17 -23.46 3.51
N PHE A 566 -8.17 -22.39 2.71
CA PHE A 566 -7.47 -22.25 1.44
C PHE A 566 -6.42 -21.15 1.57
N GLY A 567 -5.20 -21.40 1.10
CA GLY A 567 -4.14 -20.41 0.97
C GLY A 567 -4.22 -19.64 -0.35
N ASP A 568 -3.08 -19.16 -0.82
CA ASP A 568 -2.95 -18.34 -2.03
C ASP A 568 -3.51 -19.04 -3.28
N LEU A 569 -4.21 -18.28 -4.12
CA LEU A 569 -4.81 -18.76 -5.37
C LEU A 569 -4.21 -18.07 -6.60
N HIS A 570 -3.89 -16.79 -6.51
CA HIS A 570 -3.15 -16.05 -7.53
C HIS A 570 -3.69 -16.25 -8.96
N GLY A 571 -5.00 -16.09 -9.15
CA GLY A 571 -5.62 -16.24 -10.46
C GLY A 571 -5.47 -17.63 -11.11
N GLN A 572 -5.02 -18.67 -10.39
CA GLN A 572 -4.96 -20.05 -10.87
C GLN A 572 -6.33 -20.74 -10.74
N PHE A 573 -7.32 -20.19 -11.45
CA PHE A 573 -8.73 -20.61 -11.35
C PHE A 573 -8.95 -22.11 -11.60
N THR A 574 -8.19 -22.71 -12.52
CA THR A 574 -8.24 -24.16 -12.79
C THR A 574 -7.87 -24.99 -11.56
N ASP A 575 -6.90 -24.56 -10.76
CA ASP A 575 -6.53 -25.27 -9.53
C ASP A 575 -7.61 -25.15 -8.46
N LEU A 576 -8.27 -23.98 -8.35
CA LEU A 576 -9.45 -23.82 -7.49
C LEU A 576 -10.57 -24.79 -7.90
N MET A 577 -10.85 -24.93 -9.20
CA MET A 577 -11.84 -25.88 -9.71
C MET A 577 -11.45 -27.34 -9.42
N ARG A 578 -10.16 -27.69 -9.54
CA ARG A 578 -9.66 -29.02 -9.20
C ARG A 578 -9.79 -29.33 -7.71
N LEU A 579 -9.45 -28.39 -6.83
CA LEU A 579 -9.65 -28.54 -5.38
C LEU A 579 -11.14 -28.73 -5.05
N PHE A 580 -12.02 -27.99 -5.72
CA PHE A 580 -13.47 -28.12 -5.58
C PHE A 580 -14.02 -29.46 -6.10
N ASP A 581 -13.48 -30.01 -7.19
CA ASP A 581 -13.91 -31.31 -7.71
C ASP A 581 -13.50 -32.46 -6.79
N GLU A 582 -12.24 -32.42 -6.33
CA GLU A 582 -11.64 -33.50 -5.53
C GLU A 582 -12.11 -33.49 -4.07
N TYR A 583 -12.26 -32.31 -3.47
CA TYR A 583 -12.51 -32.17 -2.04
C TYR A 583 -13.86 -31.58 -1.68
N GLY A 584 -14.76 -31.41 -2.65
CA GLY A 584 -16.08 -30.83 -2.44
C GLY A 584 -16.08 -29.31 -2.62
N PHE A 585 -17.22 -28.79 -3.07
CA PHE A 585 -17.37 -27.42 -3.53
C PHE A 585 -18.60 -26.74 -2.92
N PRO A 586 -18.58 -25.40 -2.79
CA PRO A 586 -19.59 -24.66 -2.04
C PRO A 586 -20.92 -24.51 -2.82
N SER A 587 -21.69 -25.58 -2.88
CA SER A 587 -23.06 -25.60 -3.41
C SER A 587 -23.97 -26.51 -2.59
N SER A 588 -25.29 -26.35 -2.75
CA SER A 588 -26.27 -27.23 -2.09
C SER A 588 -26.14 -28.72 -2.49
N ALA A 589 -25.58 -29.01 -3.66
CA ALA A 589 -25.26 -30.37 -4.09
C ALA A 589 -23.84 -30.83 -3.69
N GLY A 590 -22.99 -29.88 -3.27
CA GLY A 590 -21.70 -30.12 -2.65
C GLY A 590 -21.86 -30.22 -1.13
N ASP A 591 -21.06 -29.45 -0.40
CA ASP A 591 -20.93 -29.61 1.06
C ASP A 591 -21.14 -28.33 1.89
N ILE A 592 -21.53 -27.22 1.24
CA ILE A 592 -21.73 -25.92 1.92
C ILE A 592 -22.76 -25.97 3.06
N THR A 593 -23.61 -26.99 3.10
CA THR A 593 -24.64 -27.16 4.14
C THR A 593 -24.08 -27.65 5.47
N TYR A 594 -22.84 -28.15 5.51
CA TYR A 594 -22.25 -28.69 6.73
C TYR A 594 -20.78 -28.34 6.97
N ILE A 595 -20.10 -27.67 6.03
CA ILE A 595 -18.72 -27.21 6.20
C ILE A 595 -18.53 -25.80 5.64
N ASP A 596 -17.88 -24.94 6.43
CA ASP A 596 -17.56 -23.57 6.04
C ASP A 596 -16.28 -23.52 5.21
N TYR A 597 -16.04 -22.40 4.55
CA TYR A 597 -14.86 -22.14 3.72
C TYR A 597 -14.20 -20.83 4.15
N LEU A 598 -12.91 -20.87 4.42
CA LEU A 598 -12.07 -19.72 4.70
C LEU A 598 -10.95 -19.64 3.66
N PHE A 599 -10.80 -18.49 3.03
CA PHE A 599 -9.70 -18.20 2.12
C PHE A 599 -8.80 -17.12 2.71
N LEU A 600 -7.49 -17.34 2.66
CA LEU A 600 -6.50 -16.57 3.42
C LEU A 600 -5.95 -15.33 2.72
N GLY A 601 -6.38 -15.01 1.50
CA GLY A 601 -5.90 -13.88 0.72
C GLY A 601 -5.18 -14.30 -0.56
N ASP A 602 -4.63 -13.31 -1.27
CA ASP A 602 -3.91 -13.46 -2.53
C ASP A 602 -4.72 -14.22 -3.59
N TYR A 603 -5.88 -13.63 -3.90
CA TYR A 603 -6.83 -14.13 -4.89
C TYR A 603 -6.39 -13.80 -6.32
N VAL A 604 -5.77 -12.63 -6.49
CA VAL A 604 -5.43 -12.02 -7.78
C VAL A 604 -3.92 -12.02 -8.02
N ASP A 605 -3.53 -11.56 -9.22
CA ASP A 605 -2.16 -11.48 -9.73
C ASP A 605 -1.50 -12.84 -10.04
N ARG A 606 -0.38 -12.79 -10.78
CA ARG A 606 0.53 -13.91 -11.09
C ARG A 606 -0.02 -15.02 -12.00
N GLY A 607 -1.30 -15.35 -11.90
CA GLY A 607 -2.03 -16.28 -12.76
C GLY A 607 -2.97 -15.57 -13.72
N GLN A 608 -3.47 -16.30 -14.70
CA GLN A 608 -4.14 -15.73 -15.87
C GLN A 608 -5.64 -15.43 -15.70
N HIS A 609 -6.24 -15.86 -14.59
CA HIS A 609 -7.69 -15.85 -14.37
C HIS A 609 -8.05 -15.24 -13.00
N SER A 610 -7.45 -14.09 -12.68
CA SER A 610 -7.75 -13.37 -11.45
C SER A 610 -9.20 -12.89 -11.43
N LEU A 611 -9.74 -12.42 -12.58
CA LEU A 611 -11.12 -11.98 -12.70
C LEU A 611 -12.12 -13.09 -12.35
N GLU A 612 -11.96 -14.29 -12.91
CA GLU A 612 -12.80 -15.45 -12.56
C GLU A 612 -12.65 -15.84 -11.10
N THR A 613 -11.42 -15.83 -10.58
CA THR A 613 -11.14 -16.21 -9.19
C THR A 613 -11.86 -15.30 -8.23
N ILE A 614 -11.63 -13.98 -8.30
CA ILE A 614 -12.23 -13.07 -7.34
C ILE A 614 -13.74 -12.97 -7.52
N THR A 615 -14.25 -12.91 -8.76
CA THR A 615 -15.71 -12.79 -8.98
C THR A 615 -16.46 -14.03 -8.51
N LEU A 616 -15.91 -15.24 -8.67
CA LEU A 616 -16.50 -16.45 -8.11
C LEU A 616 -16.55 -16.38 -6.58
N LEU A 617 -15.45 -16.00 -5.93
CA LEU A 617 -15.39 -15.90 -4.47
C LEU A 617 -16.37 -14.85 -3.92
N LEU A 618 -16.50 -13.70 -4.58
CA LEU A 618 -17.49 -12.67 -4.21
C LEU A 618 -18.93 -13.18 -4.41
N ALA A 619 -19.21 -13.88 -5.51
CA ALA A 619 -20.53 -14.45 -5.75
C ALA A 619 -20.90 -15.53 -4.72
N LEU A 620 -19.93 -16.36 -4.32
CA LEU A 620 -20.07 -17.32 -3.23
C LEU A 620 -20.32 -16.61 -1.90
N LYS A 621 -19.57 -15.55 -1.60
CA LYS A 621 -19.78 -14.73 -0.39
C LYS A 621 -21.17 -14.12 -0.33
N ILE A 622 -21.68 -13.61 -1.44
CA ILE A 622 -23.04 -13.03 -1.52
C ILE A 622 -24.11 -14.11 -1.32
N ASN A 623 -23.90 -15.30 -1.90
CA ASN A 623 -24.88 -16.38 -1.85
C ASN A 623 -24.89 -17.13 -0.50
N TYR A 624 -23.73 -17.21 0.15
CA TYR A 624 -23.51 -17.94 1.41
C TYR A 624 -22.68 -17.08 2.41
N PRO A 625 -23.20 -15.93 2.86
CA PRO A 625 -22.43 -14.96 3.66
C PRO A 625 -21.92 -15.51 4.99
N GLU A 626 -22.65 -16.46 5.59
CA GLU A 626 -22.30 -17.08 6.87
C GLU A 626 -21.37 -18.30 6.76
N ASN A 627 -21.13 -18.81 5.55
CA ASN A 627 -20.34 -20.04 5.32
C ASN A 627 -19.09 -19.81 4.46
N ILE A 628 -19.00 -18.67 3.76
CA ILE A 628 -17.86 -18.30 2.93
C ILE A 628 -17.19 -17.09 3.58
N HIS A 629 -15.92 -17.23 3.91
CA HIS A 629 -15.12 -16.22 4.61
C HIS A 629 -13.88 -15.91 3.79
N LEU A 630 -13.66 -14.62 3.53
CA LEU A 630 -12.51 -14.12 2.78
C LEU A 630 -11.77 -13.13 3.68
N ILE A 631 -10.48 -13.36 3.90
CA ILE A 631 -9.62 -12.37 4.56
C ILE A 631 -8.65 -11.74 3.54
N ARG A 632 -8.02 -10.64 3.91
CA ARG A 632 -7.17 -9.86 3.00
C ARG A 632 -5.76 -10.46 2.89
N GLY A 633 -5.26 -10.62 1.66
CA GLY A 633 -3.85 -10.84 1.37
C GLY A 633 -3.12 -9.56 0.98
N ASN A 634 -1.80 -9.65 0.74
CA ASN A 634 -1.01 -8.48 0.35
C ASN A 634 -1.24 -8.09 -1.12
N HIS A 635 -1.72 -9.00 -1.97
CA HIS A 635 -2.10 -8.71 -3.36
C HIS A 635 -3.48 -8.04 -3.49
N GLU A 636 -4.29 -8.03 -2.44
CA GLU A 636 -5.51 -7.22 -2.38
C GLU A 636 -5.19 -5.75 -2.01
N ALA A 637 -4.10 -5.19 -2.55
CA ALA A 637 -3.68 -3.80 -2.41
C ALA A 637 -3.38 -3.19 -3.79
N ALA A 638 -3.84 -1.97 -4.03
CA ALA A 638 -3.86 -1.38 -5.37
C ALA A 638 -2.45 -1.16 -5.94
N ASP A 639 -1.51 -0.72 -5.13
CA ASP A 639 -0.09 -0.60 -5.48
C ASP A 639 0.53 -1.95 -5.87
N VAL A 640 0.19 -3.03 -5.16
CA VAL A 640 0.66 -4.38 -5.45
C VAL A 640 0.02 -4.91 -6.74
N ASN A 641 -1.30 -4.96 -6.82
CA ASN A 641 -1.97 -5.60 -7.97
C ASN A 641 -2.00 -4.76 -9.26
N ALA A 642 -1.64 -3.48 -9.19
CA ALA A 642 -1.24 -2.71 -10.37
C ALA A 642 0.06 -3.26 -11.00
N LEU A 643 0.95 -3.79 -10.17
CA LEU A 643 2.28 -4.23 -10.55
C LEU A 643 2.37 -5.72 -10.89
N PHE A 644 1.51 -6.58 -10.34
CA PHE A 644 1.67 -8.04 -10.43
C PHE A 644 0.67 -8.76 -11.33
N GLY A 645 -0.18 -8.02 -12.05
CA GLY A 645 -0.89 -8.52 -13.22
C GLY A 645 -2.39 -8.17 -13.27
N PHE A 646 -3.05 -7.96 -12.13
CA PHE A 646 -4.50 -7.83 -12.09
C PHE A 646 -5.02 -6.61 -12.84
N ARG A 647 -4.36 -5.45 -12.71
CA ARG A 647 -4.73 -4.25 -13.49
C ARG A 647 -4.62 -4.49 -15.00
N LEU A 648 -3.57 -5.18 -15.42
CA LEU A 648 -3.36 -5.52 -16.83
C LEU A 648 -4.42 -6.50 -17.32
N GLU A 649 -4.76 -7.51 -16.51
CA GLU A 649 -5.83 -8.47 -16.82
C GLU A 649 -7.19 -7.76 -16.98
N CYS A 650 -7.53 -6.83 -16.10
CA CYS A 650 -8.78 -6.05 -16.22
C CYS A 650 -8.80 -5.24 -17.53
N ILE A 651 -7.72 -4.54 -17.86
CA ILE A 651 -7.59 -3.73 -19.10
C ILE A 651 -7.69 -4.62 -20.35
N GLU A 652 -6.99 -5.74 -20.37
CA GLU A 652 -6.97 -6.67 -21.51
C GLU A 652 -8.35 -7.27 -21.75
N ARG A 653 -9.02 -7.73 -20.69
CA ARG A 653 -10.22 -8.59 -20.81
C ARG A 653 -11.54 -7.84 -20.81
N MET A 654 -11.55 -6.58 -20.34
CA MET A 654 -12.74 -5.73 -20.26
C MET A 654 -12.61 -4.45 -21.10
N GLY A 655 -11.43 -4.17 -21.68
CA GLY A 655 -11.12 -2.92 -22.39
C GLY A 655 -10.53 -1.88 -21.44
N GLU A 656 -9.83 -0.88 -21.99
CA GLU A 656 -9.00 0.04 -21.20
C GLU A 656 -9.79 0.81 -20.13
N ASN A 657 -10.83 1.55 -20.53
CA ASN A 657 -11.61 2.37 -19.60
C ASN A 657 -12.38 1.50 -18.59
N ASP A 658 -13.10 0.50 -19.09
CA ASP A 658 -13.94 -0.39 -18.28
C ASP A 658 -13.11 -1.29 -17.36
N GLY A 659 -11.93 -1.72 -17.82
CA GLY A 659 -10.95 -2.49 -17.06
C GLY A 659 -10.30 -1.67 -15.95
N ILE A 660 -9.88 -0.43 -16.23
CA ILE A 660 -9.38 0.48 -15.18
C ILE A 660 -10.46 0.72 -14.12
N TRP A 661 -11.70 0.95 -14.55
CA TRP A 661 -12.83 1.15 -13.65
C TRP A 661 -13.10 -0.08 -12.78
N ALA A 662 -13.15 -1.28 -13.39
CA ALA A 662 -13.36 -2.53 -12.68
C ALA A 662 -12.24 -2.77 -11.66
N TRP A 663 -10.98 -2.56 -12.06
CA TRP A 663 -9.81 -2.67 -11.18
C TRP A 663 -9.89 -1.71 -9.98
N GLN A 664 -10.26 -0.45 -10.19
CA GLN A 664 -10.48 0.51 -9.10
C GLN A 664 -11.59 0.05 -8.16
N ARG A 665 -12.69 -0.46 -8.72
CA ARG A 665 -13.83 -0.93 -7.95
C ARG A 665 -13.50 -2.15 -7.07
N PHE A 666 -12.73 -3.11 -7.60
CA PHE A 666 -12.23 -4.24 -6.80
C PHE A 666 -11.35 -3.74 -5.65
N ASN A 667 -10.44 -2.80 -5.91
CA ASN A 667 -9.55 -2.27 -4.87
C ASN A 667 -10.30 -1.48 -3.78
N GLN A 668 -11.37 -0.77 -4.11
CA GLN A 668 -12.26 -0.17 -3.11
C GLN A 668 -12.86 -1.24 -2.19
N LEU A 669 -13.36 -2.34 -2.76
CA LEU A 669 -13.88 -3.48 -1.99
C LEU A 669 -12.79 -4.12 -1.13
N PHE A 670 -11.59 -4.32 -1.68
CA PHE A 670 -10.47 -4.95 -0.96
C PHE A 670 -10.09 -4.21 0.31
N ASN A 671 -10.29 -2.89 0.36
CA ASN A 671 -10.07 -2.12 1.57
C ASN A 671 -11.01 -2.49 2.72
N HIS A 672 -12.14 -3.11 2.43
CA HIS A 672 -13.11 -3.60 3.40
C HIS A 672 -12.91 -5.06 3.81
N LEU A 673 -11.98 -5.81 3.22
CA LEU A 673 -11.79 -7.21 3.59
C LEU A 673 -11.35 -7.37 5.07
N PRO A 674 -11.92 -8.31 5.84
CA PRO A 674 -11.39 -8.72 7.14
C PRO A 674 -9.91 -9.10 7.07
N LEU A 675 -9.17 -8.95 8.17
CA LEU A 675 -7.71 -9.13 8.17
C LEU A 675 -7.25 -10.45 8.80
N ALA A 676 -8.07 -11.06 9.64
CA ALA A 676 -7.79 -12.36 10.25
C ALA A 676 -9.08 -13.10 10.58
N ALA A 677 -8.97 -14.37 10.92
CA ALA A 677 -10.07 -15.18 11.42
C ALA A 677 -9.65 -16.04 12.62
N LEU A 678 -10.55 -16.23 13.57
CA LEU A 678 -10.34 -17.00 14.77
C LEU A 678 -11.32 -18.18 14.80
N ILE A 679 -10.82 -19.39 14.62
CA ILE A 679 -11.62 -20.64 14.58
C ILE A 679 -11.64 -21.25 15.99
N GLU A 680 -12.85 -21.44 16.53
CA GLU A 680 -13.12 -22.01 17.87
C GLU A 680 -12.31 -21.34 19.00
N GLN A 681 -11.90 -20.07 18.83
CA GLN A 681 -11.01 -19.36 19.76
C GLN A 681 -9.67 -20.07 20.05
N LYS A 682 -9.26 -21.01 19.19
CA LYS A 682 -8.04 -21.81 19.36
C LYS A 682 -7.05 -21.63 18.21
N ILE A 683 -7.54 -21.37 17.00
CA ILE A 683 -6.72 -21.28 15.80
C ILE A 683 -6.90 -19.89 15.20
N ILE A 684 -5.82 -19.11 15.09
CA ILE A 684 -5.85 -17.85 14.36
C ILE A 684 -5.36 -18.07 12.93
N CYS A 685 -6.06 -17.47 11.98
CA CYS A 685 -5.78 -17.51 10.56
C CYS A 685 -5.47 -16.09 10.06
N MET A 686 -4.39 -15.91 9.32
CA MET A 686 -3.96 -14.64 8.74
C MET A 686 -3.19 -14.88 7.44
N HIS A 687 -2.98 -13.86 6.61
CA HIS A 687 -2.22 -14.03 5.37
C HIS A 687 -0.70 -14.10 5.62
N GLY A 688 -0.17 -12.98 6.13
CA GLY A 688 1.21 -12.75 6.55
C GLY A 688 1.57 -13.53 7.81
N GLY A 689 1.90 -12.81 8.87
CA GLY A 689 2.22 -13.42 10.14
C GLY A 689 2.17 -12.42 11.28
N ILE A 690 2.73 -12.79 12.43
CA ILE A 690 2.74 -11.94 13.62
C ILE A 690 3.85 -10.89 13.62
N GLY A 691 4.87 -11.08 12.77
CA GLY A 691 6.00 -10.16 12.59
C GLY A 691 6.61 -9.64 13.88
N ARG A 692 6.95 -8.34 13.88
CA ARG A 692 7.61 -7.68 15.02
C ARG A 692 6.62 -7.14 16.05
N SER A 693 5.44 -6.72 15.62
CA SER A 693 4.56 -5.82 16.37
C SER A 693 3.27 -6.45 16.90
N ILE A 694 2.91 -7.64 16.42
CA ILE A 694 1.66 -8.31 16.79
C ILE A 694 1.92 -9.26 17.96
N HIS A 695 1.46 -8.85 19.13
CA HIS A 695 1.55 -9.62 20.37
C HIS A 695 0.19 -10.12 20.86
N SER A 696 -0.89 -9.47 20.46
CA SER A 696 -2.24 -9.87 20.84
C SER A 696 -3.27 -9.73 19.70
N VAL A 697 -4.31 -10.57 19.75
CA VAL A 697 -5.39 -10.57 18.73
C VAL A 697 -6.13 -9.23 18.73
N GLU A 698 -6.28 -8.61 19.89
CA GLU A 698 -6.95 -7.31 20.05
C GLU A 698 -6.23 -6.18 19.31
N GLN A 699 -4.92 -6.30 19.03
CA GLN A 699 -4.22 -5.33 18.19
C GLN A 699 -4.72 -5.35 16.75
N ILE A 700 -5.09 -6.54 16.24
CA ILE A 700 -5.64 -6.70 14.89
C ILE A 700 -7.09 -6.22 14.87
N GLU A 701 -7.88 -6.55 15.90
CA GLU A 701 -9.30 -6.15 16.01
C GLU A 701 -9.49 -4.62 15.99
N LYS A 702 -8.53 -3.87 16.52
CA LYS A 702 -8.55 -2.40 16.56
C LYS A 702 -8.27 -1.72 15.22
N ILE A 703 -7.84 -2.47 14.20
CA ILE A 703 -7.64 -1.90 12.87
C ILE A 703 -9.00 -1.62 12.25
N GLU A 704 -9.27 -0.34 11.99
CA GLU A 704 -10.50 0.11 11.36
C GLU A 704 -10.46 -0.15 9.84
N ARG A 705 -11.60 -0.58 9.30
CA ARG A 705 -11.83 -0.75 7.85
C ARG A 705 -12.82 0.31 7.37
N PRO A 706 -12.65 0.92 6.19
CA PRO A 706 -11.69 0.56 5.15
C PRO A 706 -10.24 0.89 5.50
N ILE A 707 -9.32 0.03 5.07
CA ILE A 707 -7.89 0.28 5.20
C ILE A 707 -7.48 1.35 4.20
N ASN A 708 -7.03 2.50 4.69
CA ASN A 708 -6.46 3.57 3.87
C ASN A 708 -4.96 3.29 3.64
N MET A 709 -4.48 3.43 2.40
CA MET A 709 -3.08 3.17 2.04
C MET A 709 -2.07 4.03 2.83
N ASP A 710 -2.49 5.18 3.35
CA ASP A 710 -1.66 6.07 4.19
C ASP A 710 -1.59 5.64 5.67
N ALA A 711 -2.44 4.69 6.09
CA ALA A 711 -2.57 4.25 7.47
C ALA A 711 -1.67 3.07 7.83
N GLY A 712 -0.59 2.82 7.06
CA GLY A 712 0.32 1.68 7.11
C GLY A 712 0.98 1.43 8.48
N SER A 713 0.18 1.01 9.44
CA SER A 713 0.66 0.64 10.77
C SER A 713 1.57 -0.57 10.63
N VAL A 714 2.61 -0.61 11.45
CA VAL A 714 3.54 -1.76 11.50
C VAL A 714 2.79 -3.07 11.72
N VAL A 715 1.66 -3.03 12.44
CA VAL A 715 0.76 -4.18 12.67
C VAL A 715 0.15 -4.67 11.37
N LEU A 716 -0.41 -3.78 10.54
CA LEU A 716 -0.98 -4.17 9.24
C LEU A 716 0.09 -4.71 8.29
N MET A 717 1.27 -4.08 8.26
CA MET A 717 2.39 -4.54 7.45
C MET A 717 2.85 -5.93 7.87
N ASP A 718 3.08 -6.16 9.17
CA ASP A 718 3.46 -7.49 9.69
C ASP A 718 2.39 -8.53 9.36
N LEU A 719 1.11 -8.18 9.53
CA LEU A 719 -0.03 -9.08 9.33
C LEU A 719 -0.18 -9.57 7.89
N LEU A 720 0.24 -8.77 6.90
CA LEU A 720 0.12 -9.11 5.49
C LEU A 720 1.44 -9.58 4.86
N TRP A 721 2.60 -9.19 5.40
CA TRP A 721 3.90 -9.37 4.73
C TRP A 721 4.97 -10.12 5.53
N SER A 722 4.79 -10.35 6.84
CA SER A 722 5.83 -11.04 7.61
C SER A 722 5.81 -12.55 7.36
N ASP A 723 6.99 -13.17 7.46
CA ASP A 723 7.18 -14.61 7.29
C ASP A 723 7.79 -15.25 8.54
N PRO A 724 7.57 -16.54 8.83
CA PRO A 724 8.41 -17.25 9.77
C PRO A 724 9.88 -17.29 9.31
N THR A 725 10.82 -17.60 10.20
CA THR A 725 12.22 -17.83 9.79
C THR A 725 12.37 -19.13 8.98
N GLU A 726 13.52 -19.30 8.34
CA GLU A 726 13.83 -20.43 7.43
C GLU A 726 13.62 -21.81 8.07
N ASN A 727 13.82 -21.93 9.39
CA ASN A 727 13.62 -23.16 10.16
C ASN A 727 13.55 -22.87 11.67
N ASP A 728 13.13 -23.87 12.45
CA ASP A 728 12.93 -23.79 13.90
C ASP A 728 14.21 -23.54 14.73
N SER A 729 15.41 -23.56 14.13
CA SER A 729 16.65 -23.24 14.86
C SER A 729 16.94 -21.73 14.90
N VAL A 730 16.24 -20.93 14.10
CA VAL A 730 16.45 -19.48 13.99
C VAL A 730 15.38 -18.74 14.78
N GLU A 731 15.74 -18.35 16.01
CA GLU A 731 14.89 -17.55 16.91
C GLU A 731 14.96 -16.03 16.63
N GLY A 732 14.00 -15.30 17.18
CA GLY A 732 13.96 -13.84 17.18
C GLY A 732 13.44 -13.23 15.88
N LEU A 733 13.84 -11.99 15.60
CA LEU A 733 13.49 -11.28 14.36
C LEU A 733 14.68 -11.21 13.42
N ARG A 734 14.45 -11.39 12.12
CA ARG A 734 15.46 -11.12 11.07
C ARG A 734 14.88 -10.19 10.01
N PRO A 735 15.72 -9.48 9.25
CA PRO A 735 15.28 -8.80 8.03
C PRO A 735 14.65 -9.80 7.06
N ASN A 736 13.56 -9.41 6.40
CA ASN A 736 12.94 -10.24 5.38
C ASN A 736 13.56 -9.96 4.00
N ALA A 737 13.75 -11.03 3.22
CA ALA A 737 14.18 -10.96 1.82
C ALA A 737 13.23 -10.16 0.92
N ARG A 738 11.93 -10.08 1.29
CA ARG A 738 10.89 -9.41 0.51
C ARG A 738 11.01 -7.89 0.43
N GLY A 739 11.77 -7.27 1.34
CA GLY A 739 12.14 -5.86 1.20
C GLY A 739 12.41 -5.12 2.50
N PRO A 740 12.89 -3.86 2.41
CA PRO A 740 13.30 -3.07 3.55
C PRO A 740 12.11 -2.79 4.47
N GLY A 741 12.33 -2.92 5.78
CA GLY A 741 11.27 -2.72 6.77
C GLY A 741 10.38 -3.94 7.02
N LEU A 742 10.49 -5.01 6.24
CA LEU A 742 9.82 -6.29 6.50
C LEU A 742 10.70 -7.20 7.37
N VAL A 743 10.07 -8.10 8.12
CA VAL A 743 10.76 -9.02 9.04
C VAL A 743 10.33 -10.46 8.85
N THR A 744 11.22 -11.36 9.23
CA THR A 744 10.86 -12.73 9.58
C THR A 744 10.85 -12.93 11.08
N PHE A 745 10.07 -13.89 11.59
CA PHE A 745 9.92 -14.18 13.02
C PHE A 745 10.17 -15.64 13.38
N GLY A 746 10.90 -15.87 14.46
CA GLY A 746 11.30 -17.19 14.95
C GLY A 746 10.21 -17.94 15.71
N PRO A 747 10.45 -19.23 16.04
CA PRO A 747 9.49 -20.08 16.74
C PRO A 747 9.25 -19.65 18.19
N ASP A 748 10.20 -18.97 18.81
CA ASP A 748 10.07 -18.32 20.13
C ASP A 748 8.87 -17.35 20.13
N ARG A 749 8.74 -16.53 19.09
CA ARG A 749 7.67 -15.54 18.98
C ARG A 749 6.32 -16.19 18.72
N VAL A 750 6.27 -17.25 17.91
CA VAL A 750 5.05 -18.05 17.69
C VAL A 750 4.57 -18.64 19.00
N THR A 751 5.49 -19.26 19.76
CA THR A 751 5.21 -19.88 21.05
C THR A 751 4.66 -18.86 22.05
N ASP A 752 5.31 -17.70 22.15
CA ASP A 752 4.90 -16.62 23.07
C ASP A 752 3.56 -16.02 22.68
N PHE A 753 3.32 -15.78 21.39
CA PHE A 753 2.04 -15.29 20.88
C PHE A 753 0.90 -16.29 21.18
N CYS A 754 1.11 -17.58 20.91
CA CYS A 754 0.10 -18.61 21.18
C CYS A 754 -0.21 -18.70 22.68
N LYS A 755 0.81 -18.73 23.54
CA LYS A 755 0.65 -18.73 25.00
C LYS A 755 -0.13 -17.52 25.49
N ARG A 756 0.26 -16.32 25.05
CA ARG A 756 -0.35 -15.04 25.48
C ARG A 756 -1.83 -14.95 25.11
N ASN A 757 -2.18 -15.41 23.92
CA ASN A 757 -3.54 -15.32 23.38
C ASN A 757 -4.38 -16.59 23.64
N LYS A 758 -3.85 -17.56 24.38
CA LYS A 758 -4.49 -18.87 24.66
C LYS A 758 -4.86 -19.64 23.39
N LEU A 759 -4.07 -19.45 22.34
CA LEU A 759 -4.18 -20.13 21.05
C LEU A 759 -3.29 -21.36 21.01
N GLN A 760 -3.62 -22.28 20.12
CA GLN A 760 -2.87 -23.53 19.93
C GLN A 760 -2.19 -23.59 18.57
N LEU A 761 -2.67 -22.84 17.58
CA LEU A 761 -2.18 -22.89 16.21
C LEU A 761 -2.35 -21.54 15.50
N ILE A 762 -1.35 -21.16 14.70
CA ILE A 762 -1.43 -20.13 13.67
C ILE A 762 -1.51 -20.83 12.31
N ILE A 763 -2.50 -20.50 11.48
CA ILE A 763 -2.54 -20.91 10.07
C ILE A 763 -2.31 -19.67 9.23
N ARG A 764 -1.35 -19.75 8.30
CA ARG A 764 -0.99 -18.63 7.44
C ARG A 764 -0.73 -19.04 5.99
N ALA A 765 -0.58 -18.09 5.07
CA ALA A 765 -0.42 -18.34 3.64
C ALA A 765 0.86 -17.72 3.04
N HIS A 766 0.82 -16.94 1.95
CA HIS A 766 1.86 -16.02 1.40
C HIS A 766 3.21 -16.61 0.93
N GLU A 767 3.64 -17.75 1.47
CA GLU A 767 4.89 -18.43 1.12
C GLU A 767 4.57 -19.71 0.35
N CYS A 768 5.15 -19.80 -0.85
CA CYS A 768 5.09 -21.02 -1.65
C CYS A 768 5.95 -22.11 -0.99
N VAL A 769 5.29 -23.20 -0.60
CA VAL A 769 5.90 -24.37 0.05
C VAL A 769 5.68 -25.62 -0.81
N MET A 770 6.67 -26.52 -0.85
CA MET A 770 6.73 -27.62 -1.82
C MET A 770 5.50 -28.55 -1.82
N ASP A 771 5.02 -28.93 -0.63
CA ASP A 771 3.88 -29.84 -0.48
C ASP A 771 2.53 -29.12 -0.39
N GLY A 772 2.51 -27.80 -0.66
CA GLY A 772 1.35 -26.95 -0.48
C GLY A 772 1.02 -26.63 0.98
N PHE A 773 1.65 -27.31 1.95
CA PHE A 773 1.63 -26.91 3.35
C PHE A 773 2.96 -27.24 4.05
N GLU A 774 3.30 -26.48 5.08
CA GLU A 774 4.52 -26.70 5.87
C GLU A 774 4.28 -26.39 7.35
N ARG A 775 4.94 -27.14 8.25
CA ARG A 775 4.88 -26.91 9.70
C ARG A 775 6.08 -26.09 10.15
N PHE A 776 5.85 -25.22 11.14
CA PHE A 776 6.86 -24.42 11.81
C PHE A 776 6.58 -24.34 13.31
N ALA A 777 7.60 -24.00 14.10
CA ALA A 777 7.52 -23.87 15.56
C ALA A 777 6.90 -25.11 16.22
N GLN A 778 7.49 -26.28 15.95
CA GLN A 778 7.00 -27.58 16.45
C GLN A 778 5.53 -27.88 16.07
N GLY A 779 5.04 -27.28 14.97
CA GLY A 779 3.67 -27.43 14.48
C GLY A 779 2.66 -26.44 15.09
N GLN A 780 3.11 -25.44 15.85
CA GLN A 780 2.25 -24.34 16.33
C GLN A 780 1.98 -23.29 15.23
N LEU A 781 2.63 -23.40 14.08
CA LEU A 781 2.31 -22.65 12.87
C LEU A 781 2.26 -23.57 11.66
N ILE A 782 1.27 -23.37 10.78
CA ILE A 782 1.18 -24.02 9.47
C ILE A 782 1.12 -22.93 8.38
N THR A 783 2.04 -23.01 7.42
CA THR A 783 1.99 -22.27 6.16
C THR A 783 1.21 -23.07 5.14
N LEU A 784 0.30 -22.45 4.39
CA LEU A 784 -0.61 -23.09 3.44
C LEU A 784 -0.60 -22.34 2.09
N PHE A 785 -0.49 -23.08 0.99
CA PHE A 785 -0.46 -22.55 -0.37
C PHE A 785 -1.32 -23.43 -1.28
N SER A 786 -2.30 -22.85 -1.99
CA SER A 786 -3.33 -23.63 -2.71
C SER A 786 -3.14 -23.67 -4.23
N ALA A 787 -2.22 -22.89 -4.79
CA ALA A 787 -1.87 -22.90 -6.21
C ALA A 787 -0.76 -23.94 -6.53
N THR A 788 -0.96 -24.79 -7.54
CA THR A 788 0.07 -25.77 -7.98
C THR A 788 1.03 -25.16 -8.98
N ASN A 789 2.30 -25.62 -9.01
CA ASN A 789 3.32 -25.13 -9.93
C ASN A 789 3.28 -23.60 -10.08
N TYR A 790 3.30 -22.90 -8.95
CA TYR A 790 3.15 -21.46 -8.87
C TYR A 790 4.06 -20.73 -9.86
N CYS A 791 3.48 -19.75 -10.57
CA CYS A 791 4.12 -19.00 -11.65
C CYS A 791 4.73 -19.86 -12.78
N GLY A 792 4.38 -21.15 -12.87
CA GLY A 792 4.88 -22.09 -13.86
C GLY A 792 6.29 -22.65 -13.59
N THR A 793 6.93 -22.25 -12.50
CA THR A 793 8.36 -22.54 -12.23
C THR A 793 8.61 -23.26 -10.91
N ALA A 794 7.68 -23.13 -9.98
CA ALA A 794 7.81 -23.63 -8.62
C ALA A 794 7.79 -25.17 -8.54
N ASN A 795 6.94 -25.84 -9.31
CA ASN A 795 6.66 -27.27 -9.22
C ASN A 795 6.18 -27.74 -7.82
N ASN A 796 5.58 -26.84 -7.03
CA ASN A 796 4.94 -27.18 -5.76
C ASN A 796 3.57 -27.84 -5.97
N ALA A 797 3.15 -28.63 -4.98
CA ALA A 797 1.76 -29.02 -4.81
C ALA A 797 0.93 -27.84 -4.26
N GLY A 798 -0.38 -27.90 -4.45
CA GLY A 798 -1.35 -27.01 -3.85
C GLY A 798 -2.14 -27.79 -2.79
N ALA A 799 -2.38 -27.20 -1.63
CA ALA A 799 -3.09 -27.86 -0.54
C ALA A 799 -4.20 -27.00 0.07
N ILE A 800 -5.14 -27.66 0.74
CA ILE A 800 -6.13 -27.08 1.64
C ILE A 800 -6.08 -27.81 2.98
N LEU A 801 -6.55 -27.16 4.03
CA LEU A 801 -6.69 -27.78 5.36
C LEU A 801 -8.17 -28.00 5.67
N VAL A 802 -8.55 -29.24 5.97
CA VAL A 802 -9.90 -29.55 6.45
C VAL A 802 -9.85 -29.69 7.96
N ILE A 803 -10.54 -28.81 8.68
CA ILE A 803 -10.59 -28.78 10.15
C ILE A 803 -11.93 -29.37 10.58
N GLY A 804 -11.90 -30.52 11.25
CA GLY A 804 -13.10 -31.18 11.77
C GLY A 804 -13.61 -30.57 13.10
N ARG A 805 -14.81 -30.96 13.54
CA ARG A 805 -15.42 -30.53 14.83
C ARG A 805 -14.58 -30.87 16.08
N GLY A 806 -13.68 -31.84 15.96
CA GLY A 806 -12.72 -32.18 17.01
C GLY A 806 -11.42 -31.37 16.93
N LEU A 807 -11.37 -30.30 16.13
CA LEU A 807 -10.16 -29.55 15.81
C LEU A 807 -9.02 -30.41 15.23
N VAL A 808 -9.39 -31.52 14.58
CA VAL A 808 -8.46 -32.33 13.82
C VAL A 808 -8.23 -31.67 12.46
N VAL A 809 -7.00 -31.25 12.20
CA VAL A 809 -6.58 -30.63 10.95
C VAL A 809 -6.11 -31.73 9.99
N VAL A 810 -6.64 -31.76 8.77
CA VAL A 810 -6.31 -32.77 7.74
C VAL A 810 -5.87 -32.06 6.46
N PRO A 811 -4.58 -32.12 6.08
CA PRO A 811 -4.11 -31.62 4.80
C PRO A 811 -4.62 -32.46 3.63
N LYS A 812 -5.10 -31.79 2.59
CA LYS A 812 -5.59 -32.35 1.32
C LYS A 812 -4.87 -31.65 0.17
N LEU A 813 -4.27 -32.39 -0.75
CA LEU A 813 -3.36 -31.79 -1.74
C LEU A 813 -3.54 -32.31 -3.16
N ILE A 814 -3.31 -31.42 -4.12
CA ILE A 814 -3.27 -31.68 -5.56
C ILE A 814 -1.85 -31.42 -6.08
N HIS A 815 -1.42 -32.22 -7.06
CA HIS A 815 -0.13 -32.04 -7.73
C HIS A 815 -0.26 -31.26 -9.04
N PRO A 816 0.83 -30.63 -9.52
CA PRO A 816 0.86 -30.05 -10.86
C PRO A 816 0.37 -31.04 -11.93
N LEU A 817 -0.39 -30.55 -12.90
CA LEU A 817 -0.70 -31.33 -14.09
C LEU A 817 0.56 -31.43 -14.98
N PRO A 818 0.77 -32.57 -15.66
CA PRO A 818 1.83 -32.67 -16.66
C PRO A 818 1.61 -31.63 -17.78
N PRO A 819 2.69 -31.10 -18.38
CA PRO A 819 2.56 -30.16 -19.49
C PRO A 819 1.78 -30.80 -20.66
N PRO A 820 0.94 -30.03 -21.37
CA PRO A 820 0.16 -30.56 -22.48
C PRO A 820 1.04 -31.22 -23.54
N LEU A 821 0.66 -32.43 -23.99
CA LEU A 821 1.30 -33.16 -25.09
C LEU A 821 0.70 -32.69 -26.43
N GLU A 822 0.88 -31.44 -26.86
CA GLU A 822 0.44 -30.97 -28.19
C GLU A 822 1.48 -30.05 -28.87
N PRO A 823 1.56 -30.03 -30.21
CA PRO A 823 2.68 -29.41 -30.93
C PRO A 823 2.59 -27.88 -30.95
N GLU A 824 3.70 -27.23 -30.61
CA GLU A 824 3.93 -25.78 -30.47
C GLU A 824 3.69 -24.91 -31.74
N THR A 825 2.57 -25.06 -32.45
CA THR A 825 2.41 -24.46 -33.80
C THR A 825 1.13 -23.65 -34.05
N SER A 826 0.31 -23.34 -33.04
CA SER A 826 -0.77 -22.34 -33.20
C SER A 826 -0.31 -20.94 -32.73
N PRO A 827 -0.30 -19.92 -33.61
CA PRO A 827 0.19 -18.58 -33.27
C PRO A 827 -0.63 -17.90 -32.15
N GLU A 828 -1.94 -18.18 -32.04
CA GLU A 828 -2.82 -17.63 -30.99
C GLU A 828 -2.50 -18.19 -29.58
N TYR A 829 -1.97 -19.42 -29.49
CA TYR A 829 -1.63 -20.07 -28.21
C TYR A 829 -0.24 -19.67 -27.68
N VAL A 830 0.59 -19.07 -28.55
CA VAL A 830 1.96 -18.64 -28.25
C VAL A 830 1.99 -17.24 -27.63
N GLU A 831 1.10 -16.33 -28.04
CA GLU A 831 0.97 -15.00 -27.42
C GLU A 831 0.33 -15.06 -26.01
N GLU A 832 -0.61 -15.99 -25.79
CA GLU A 832 -1.40 -16.14 -24.55
C GLU A 832 -0.57 -16.51 -23.30
N ARG A 833 0.46 -17.36 -23.45
CA ARG A 833 1.37 -17.69 -22.35
C ARG A 833 2.35 -16.56 -22.05
N HIS A 834 2.63 -15.70 -23.03
CA HIS A 834 3.84 -14.90 -23.02
C HIS A 834 3.79 -13.72 -22.05
N TRP A 835 2.68 -12.98 -21.93
CA TRP A 835 2.70 -11.73 -21.16
C TRP A 835 2.76 -11.96 -19.64
N MET A 836 1.97 -12.89 -19.09
CA MET A 836 1.98 -13.17 -17.65
C MET A 836 3.27 -13.93 -17.26
N GLN A 837 3.75 -14.81 -18.14
CA GLN A 837 5.02 -15.50 -17.93
C GLN A 837 6.20 -14.53 -18.01
N GLU A 838 6.19 -13.59 -18.97
CA GLU A 838 7.18 -12.51 -19.07
C GLU A 838 7.12 -11.59 -17.85
N LEU A 839 5.92 -11.21 -17.39
CA LEU A 839 5.76 -10.42 -16.17
C LEU A 839 6.31 -11.17 -14.95
N ASN A 840 6.02 -12.46 -14.82
CA ASN A 840 6.56 -13.30 -13.74
C ASN A 840 8.08 -13.50 -13.86
N ASN A 841 8.64 -13.57 -15.07
CA ASN A 841 10.09 -13.63 -15.29
C ASN A 841 10.77 -12.31 -14.87
N GLN A 842 10.18 -11.16 -15.22
CA GLN A 842 10.67 -9.84 -14.80
C GLN A 842 10.47 -9.59 -13.31
N ARG A 843 9.51 -10.28 -12.70
CA ARG A 843 9.06 -10.06 -11.32
C ARG A 843 8.93 -11.40 -10.60
N PRO A 844 9.99 -12.20 -10.40
CA PRO A 844 9.84 -13.55 -9.86
C PRO A 844 9.17 -13.55 -8.47
N PRO A 845 8.44 -14.63 -8.12
CA PRO A 845 7.94 -14.80 -6.76
C PRO A 845 9.10 -14.98 -5.78
N THR A 846 8.84 -14.73 -4.49
CA THR A 846 9.81 -15.02 -3.43
C THR A 846 10.15 -16.51 -3.47
N PRO A 847 11.45 -16.89 -3.39
CA PRO A 847 11.87 -18.27 -3.48
C PRO A 847 11.18 -19.14 -2.43
N MET A 848 11.01 -20.42 -2.77
CA MET A 848 10.52 -21.40 -1.81
C MET A 848 11.44 -21.49 -0.61
N ARG A 849 10.82 -21.60 0.56
CA ARG A 849 11.53 -21.82 1.81
C ARG A 849 12.37 -23.11 1.75
N GLY A 850 13.63 -23.02 2.19
CA GLY A 850 14.52 -24.18 2.36
C GLY A 850 15.28 -24.67 1.11
N ARG A 851 15.07 -24.08 -0.08
CA ARG A 851 15.83 -24.46 -1.30
C ARG A 851 17.07 -23.56 -1.50
N PRO A 852 18.30 -24.10 -1.58
CA PRO A 852 19.48 -23.31 -1.95
C PRO A 852 19.37 -22.80 -3.39
N GLN A 853 19.72 -21.53 -3.62
CA GLN A 853 19.79 -20.98 -4.97
C GLN A 853 20.88 -21.68 -5.80
N PRO A 854 20.64 -21.97 -7.09
CA PRO A 854 21.72 -22.24 -8.04
C PRO A 854 22.69 -21.04 -8.09
N ASP A 855 24.00 -21.29 -8.19
CA ASP A 855 25.03 -20.23 -8.22
C ASP A 855 24.87 -19.22 -9.38
N HIS A 856 24.05 -19.53 -10.37
CA HIS A 856 23.70 -18.64 -11.49
C HIS A 856 22.56 -17.64 -11.19
N ASP A 857 21.88 -17.74 -10.04
CA ASP A 857 20.71 -16.90 -9.67
C ASP A 857 20.99 -15.85 -8.60
N ARG A 858 22.25 -15.73 -8.14
CA ARG A 858 22.67 -14.69 -7.18
C ARG A 858 22.58 -13.26 -7.71
N SER A 859 22.33 -13.09 -9.02
CA SER A 859 22.07 -11.81 -9.67
C SER A 859 20.58 -11.52 -9.93
N SER A 860 19.66 -12.40 -9.51
CA SER A 860 18.22 -12.18 -9.66
C SER A 860 17.66 -11.29 -8.54
N LEU A 861 16.85 -10.30 -8.92
CA LEU A 861 16.38 -9.20 -8.07
C LEU A 861 15.21 -9.58 -7.14
N ALA A 862 15.19 -10.82 -6.64
CA ALA A 862 14.21 -11.29 -5.67
C ALA A 862 14.44 -10.74 -4.23
N TYR A 863 15.41 -9.83 -4.07
CA TYR A 863 15.90 -9.31 -2.79
C TYR A 863 16.05 -7.78 -2.81
N ILE A 864 14.98 -7.01 -3.08
CA ILE A 864 14.86 -5.58 -2.72
C ILE A 864 13.42 -5.26 -2.35
#